data_AF-A0A8H7K6A3-F1
#
_entry.id   AF-A0A8H7K6A3-F1
#
_cell.length_a   1.000
_cell.length_b   1.000
_cell.length_c   1.000
_cell.angle_alpha   90.00
_cell.angle_beta   90.00
_cell.angle_gamma   90.00
#
_symmetry.space_group_name_H-M   'P 1'
#
loop_
_entity.id
_entity.type
_entity.pdbx_description
1 polymer ?
#
loop_
_entity_poly.entity_id
_entity_poly.type
_entity_poly.pdbx_seq_one_letter_code
_entity_poly.pdbx_strand_id
1 'polypeptide(L)'
;MLLLRNLEGGRSGQDSHQRQRPCGYPTPQPLPETPDKMEYLNWLNKLRALGIELGPVFHHISNIYSDGKSHAARGDMRIAKECGLMEGESRYALHPTVLDSIVQPATFVAHNGVIDDLRTGTIPTHFGEVTVYPPTDDQLTKEGALKVWATNVGNRAFSCSCELIAHDGSLIAEFSDCDSLLYSAAVPPEYQGYLRKDLYQKIDYKIDADYLRWADEAGALSSDTLVTVLNALIFKDPTKRVLGFDESLIPQLLRTESLLKISVAARSRETVESINRQYSYSDAIDVIQFDLNSSDPSTLTTKYDLAVFSASEVPERQILDRIRGVLADKGQLLLDVSGSSDLEKCQEALKSSGFSGSELSLSGGTILTRVVELPNGHTNGDANGHANGVSTPSKPTVSIIYKNEPAAIVSKVFDELSSQGWETRLVKLDPYEPVEAERVVMLADAEGSLLATLEEAQLEILKQITESAQSIVWVTCGGLLAGDKPEFGMAEGFARVIRAEKTFLDFVTVDYDAKQTSDARVASFVADVLGKQQDLGKNGENEYCLQGGAVYVGRLVADRRLNRQFAPDSGEAITLYQRDGPSVRASISEGVISYRGDPGEKVVGADEVKVHVEAIGLSAEDGSDGRTFLNHELAGTVISVGENVTGIEPGSKVIGFAVDNLSTYQVTPSNLVRPLTTSTSIVEAATIPSAFSTVIYGLEELAKVEEGETVAIVDGMGAVGLAALQWCKLLGVEVVVIATCDSTEALLLEEGMVPKERIVWAVGGGLSARLKAATGGKGIDVLLCSATSDEAMVTECGRNLAHSARVVSCGATDEQSEALAGLPVIRMRLSVFHFDLVDLIRHRPRVVARTLQKCASTRLKSATSSR
;
A
#
# COMPACT_ATOMS: atom_id res chain seq x y z
N MET A 1 -29.86 34.20 50.32
CA MET A 1 -31.00 35.10 50.54
C MET A 1 -30.52 36.53 50.32
N LEU A 2 -31.26 37.31 49.50
CA LEU A 2 -31.09 38.75 49.19
C LEU A 2 -29.83 39.06 48.35
N LEU A 3 -29.86 39.59 47.12
CA LEU A 3 -30.85 40.43 46.43
C LEU A 3 -30.78 40.23 44.90
N LEU A 4 -31.87 39.73 44.32
CA LEU A 4 -32.38 40.21 43.03
C LEU A 4 -33.05 41.56 43.31
N ARG A 5 -32.51 42.67 42.80
CA ARG A 5 -33.24 43.94 42.54
C ARG A 5 -32.34 44.92 41.80
N ASN A 6 -32.64 45.11 40.52
CA ASN A 6 -32.68 46.38 39.77
C ASN A 6 -32.45 46.11 38.28
N LEU A 7 -33.39 45.39 37.67
CA LEU A 7 -33.77 45.63 36.28
C LEU A 7 -35.00 46.54 36.34
N GLU A 8 -34.79 47.84 36.21
CA GLU A 8 -35.75 48.80 35.64
C GLU A 8 -35.10 50.19 35.66
N GLY A 9 -34.70 50.64 34.47
CA GLY A 9 -34.05 51.92 34.26
C GLY A 9 -33.71 52.05 32.79
N GLY A 10 -34.73 52.33 31.97
CA GLY A 10 -34.57 52.57 30.55
C GLY A 10 -33.52 53.65 30.27
N ARG A 11 -32.54 53.32 29.44
CA ARG A 11 -31.84 54.28 28.61
C ARG A 11 -31.78 53.74 27.19
N SER A 12 -32.62 54.35 26.36
CA SER A 12 -32.41 54.47 24.93
C SER A 12 -31.02 55.08 24.69
N GLY A 13 -30.08 54.26 24.22
CA GLY A 13 -28.78 54.66 23.73
C GLY A 13 -28.34 53.68 22.67
N GLN A 14 -28.28 54.14 21.42
CA GLN A 14 -27.56 53.46 20.36
C GLN A 14 -26.07 53.47 20.73
N ASP A 15 -25.57 52.38 21.31
CA ASP A 15 -24.13 52.12 21.38
C ASP A 15 -23.84 50.83 20.61
N SER A 16 -23.37 51.00 19.37
CA SER A 16 -22.74 49.97 18.57
C SER A 16 -21.37 49.63 19.17
N HIS A 17 -21.37 48.96 20.33
CA HIS A 17 -20.18 48.28 20.81
C HIS A 17 -20.01 47.01 19.99
N GLN A 18 -19.13 47.05 18.97
CA GLN A 18 -18.48 45.83 18.49
C GLN A 18 -17.92 45.12 19.72
N ARG A 19 -18.42 43.92 20.03
CA ARG A 19 -17.92 43.08 21.12
C ARG A 19 -16.44 42.84 20.84
N GLN A 20 -15.55 43.53 21.58
CA GLN A 20 -14.11 43.48 21.33
C GLN A 20 -13.52 42.16 21.86
N ARG A 21 -12.60 41.59 21.09
CA ARG A 21 -11.80 40.42 21.44
C ARG A 21 -10.99 40.68 22.73
N PRO A 22 -10.77 39.68 23.58
CA PRO A 22 -9.73 39.74 24.61
C PRO A 22 -8.37 40.07 23.98
N CYS A 23 -7.57 40.90 24.65
CA CYS A 23 -6.30 41.39 24.14
C CYS A 23 -5.22 40.28 24.18
N GLY A 24 -4.57 39.97 23.05
CA GLY A 24 -3.43 39.02 22.99
C GLY A 24 -3.49 37.88 21.96
N TYR A 25 -4.58 37.74 21.21
CA TYR A 25 -4.81 36.58 20.33
C TYR A 25 -4.68 36.89 18.82
N PRO A 26 -4.47 35.86 17.97
CA PRO A 26 -4.33 36.03 16.53
C PRO A 26 -5.51 36.80 15.91
N THR A 27 -5.19 37.70 14.98
CA THR A 27 -6.20 38.35 14.14
C THR A 27 -6.81 37.30 13.20
N PRO A 28 -8.12 37.33 12.89
CA PRO A 28 -8.72 36.39 11.95
C PRO A 28 -7.93 36.40 10.66
N GLN A 29 -7.55 35.23 10.16
CA GLN A 29 -7.03 35.16 8.81
C GLN A 29 -8.14 35.48 7.81
N PRO A 30 -7.83 36.21 6.72
CA PRO A 30 -8.77 36.38 5.63
C PRO A 30 -9.09 35.00 5.03
N LEU A 31 -10.38 34.70 4.90
CA LEU A 31 -10.88 33.50 4.25
C LEU A 31 -10.58 33.52 2.74
N PRO A 32 -10.63 32.37 2.06
CA PRO A 32 -10.26 32.27 0.65
C PRO A 32 -11.06 33.19 -0.27
N GLU A 33 -10.39 33.79 -1.25
CA GLU A 33 -11.03 34.72 -2.21
C GLU A 33 -12.00 34.02 -3.17
N THR A 34 -11.76 32.73 -3.49
CA THR A 34 -12.57 31.94 -4.44
C THR A 34 -12.76 30.50 -3.95
N PRO A 35 -13.66 30.25 -2.98
CA PRO A 35 -13.84 28.91 -2.45
C PRO A 35 -14.82 28.08 -3.30
N ASP A 36 -14.51 26.80 -3.49
CA ASP A 36 -15.41 25.82 -4.08
C ASP A 36 -16.52 25.46 -3.08
N LYS A 37 -17.76 25.39 -3.56
CA LYS A 37 -18.91 25.02 -2.75
C LYS A 37 -19.03 23.50 -2.68
N MET A 38 -19.15 22.97 -1.46
CA MET A 38 -19.44 21.57 -1.21
C MET A 38 -20.84 21.40 -0.61
N GLU A 39 -21.59 20.44 -1.13
CA GLU A 39 -22.85 20.03 -0.53
C GLU A 39 -22.62 19.26 0.78
N TYR A 40 -23.31 19.67 1.84
CA TYR A 40 -23.18 19.09 3.18
C TYR A 40 -23.47 17.59 3.24
N LEU A 41 -24.37 17.08 2.39
CA LEU A 41 -24.67 15.64 2.31
C LEU A 41 -23.47 14.80 1.86
N ASN A 42 -22.65 15.31 0.93
CA ASN A 42 -21.44 14.61 0.49
C ASN A 42 -20.42 14.51 1.63
N TRP A 43 -20.28 15.59 2.41
CA TRP A 43 -19.45 15.62 3.60
C TRP A 43 -19.94 14.65 4.68
N LEU A 44 -21.25 14.62 4.97
CA LEU A 44 -21.83 13.65 5.91
C LEU A 44 -21.62 12.20 5.47
N ASN A 45 -21.79 11.89 4.18
CA ASN A 45 -21.55 10.55 3.66
C ASN A 45 -20.08 10.14 3.81
N LYS A 46 -19.16 11.09 3.61
CA LYS A 46 -17.72 10.85 3.83
C LYS A 46 -17.42 10.62 5.31
N LEU A 47 -17.96 11.43 6.23
CA LEU A 47 -17.80 11.21 7.67
C LEU A 47 -18.35 9.85 8.11
N ARG A 48 -19.50 9.43 7.58
CA ARG A 48 -20.07 8.10 7.84
C ARG A 48 -19.13 6.98 7.39
N ALA A 49 -18.53 7.11 6.21
CA ALA A 49 -17.53 6.15 5.71
C ALA A 49 -16.27 6.09 6.60
N LEU A 50 -16.00 7.13 7.38
CA LEU A 50 -14.92 7.20 8.36
C LEU A 50 -15.34 6.76 9.77
N GLY A 51 -16.57 6.26 9.94
CA GLY A 51 -17.10 5.78 11.22
C GLY A 51 -17.71 6.87 12.11
N ILE A 52 -17.90 8.10 11.60
CA ILE A 52 -18.57 9.20 12.32
C ILE A 52 -20.03 9.31 11.84
N GLU A 53 -20.97 8.81 12.65
CA GLU A 53 -22.40 8.82 12.35
C GLU A 53 -23.14 9.96 13.06
N LEU A 54 -23.19 11.14 12.42
CA LEU A 54 -23.96 12.27 12.93
C LEU A 54 -25.45 12.12 12.59
N GLY A 55 -26.30 12.05 13.61
CA GLY A 55 -27.77 12.02 13.45
C GLY A 55 -28.36 13.39 13.02
N PRO A 56 -29.64 13.43 12.59
CA PRO A 56 -30.25 14.63 12.01
C PRO A 56 -30.20 15.91 12.86
N VAL A 57 -30.17 15.79 14.19
CA VAL A 57 -30.10 16.96 15.10
C VAL A 57 -28.72 17.62 15.18
N PHE A 58 -27.70 17.00 14.60
CA PHE A 58 -26.35 17.55 14.45
C PHE A 58 -26.12 18.19 13.07
N HIS A 59 -27.17 18.29 12.24
CA HIS A 59 -27.09 18.82 10.88
C HIS A 59 -27.45 20.31 10.84
N HIS A 60 -26.66 21.14 11.54
CA HIS A 60 -26.88 22.59 11.55
C HIS A 60 -26.17 23.33 10.42
N ILE A 61 -25.14 22.74 9.83
CA ILE A 61 -24.41 23.33 8.70
C ILE A 61 -25.15 22.99 7.40
N SER A 62 -25.37 23.98 6.55
CA SER A 62 -26.07 23.83 5.27
C SER A 62 -25.10 23.74 4.10
N ASN A 63 -24.00 24.50 4.13
CA ASN A 63 -22.97 24.50 3.09
C ASN A 63 -21.58 24.64 3.73
N ILE A 64 -20.56 24.08 3.08
CA ILE A 64 -19.14 24.26 3.41
C ILE A 64 -18.40 24.73 2.16
N TYR A 65 -17.44 25.64 2.33
CA TYR A 65 -16.67 26.28 1.28
C TYR A 65 -15.17 26.24 1.64
N SER A 66 -14.30 25.87 0.70
CA SER A 66 -12.83 25.92 0.84
C SER A 66 -12.13 26.09 -0.51
N ASP A 67 -10.86 26.49 -0.50
CA ASP A 67 -10.02 26.64 -1.71
C ASP A 67 -9.04 25.48 -1.94
N GLY A 68 -9.10 24.44 -1.09
CA GLY A 68 -8.21 23.28 -1.19
C GLY A 68 -6.75 23.56 -0.85
N LYS A 69 -6.41 24.74 -0.31
CA LYS A 69 -5.01 25.19 -0.13
C LYS A 69 -4.71 25.82 1.22
N SER A 70 -5.66 26.52 1.81
CA SER A 70 -5.41 27.45 2.92
C SER A 70 -5.57 26.85 4.33
N HIS A 71 -5.85 25.53 4.45
CA HIS A 71 -6.27 24.92 5.73
C HIS A 71 -7.38 25.72 6.43
N ALA A 72 -8.28 26.31 5.64
CA ALA A 72 -9.38 27.12 6.10
C ALA A 72 -10.67 26.76 5.35
N ALA A 73 -11.79 26.91 6.05
CA ALA A 73 -13.12 26.70 5.52
C ALA A 73 -14.10 27.72 6.08
N ARG A 74 -15.14 27.98 5.28
CA ARG A 74 -16.32 28.74 5.69
C ARG A 74 -17.53 27.82 5.61
N GLY A 75 -18.50 28.00 6.50
CA GLY A 75 -19.79 27.34 6.39
C GLY A 75 -20.97 28.29 6.62
N ASP A 76 -22.13 27.90 6.10
CA ASP A 76 -23.42 28.53 6.46
C ASP A 76 -24.09 27.62 7.49
N MET A 77 -24.52 28.17 8.62
CA MET A 77 -24.94 27.35 9.76
C MET A 77 -26.13 27.96 10.51
N ARG A 78 -27.13 27.13 10.85
CA ARG A 78 -28.28 27.52 11.67
C ARG A 78 -27.89 27.70 13.13
N ILE A 79 -28.33 28.80 13.73
CA ILE A 79 -28.17 29.08 15.17
C ILE A 79 -29.46 28.67 15.89
N ALA A 80 -29.36 27.80 16.89
CA ALA A 80 -30.50 27.30 17.63
C ALA A 80 -30.24 27.17 19.14
N LYS A 81 -31.29 27.40 19.94
CA LYS A 81 -31.30 27.16 21.40
C LYS A 81 -31.88 25.79 21.77
N GLU A 82 -32.68 25.21 20.88
CA GLU A 82 -33.47 23.99 21.09
C GLU A 82 -33.39 23.10 19.84
N CYS A 83 -33.65 21.79 19.99
CA CYS A 83 -33.63 20.82 18.90
C CYS A 83 -34.99 20.14 18.63
N GLY A 84 -35.98 20.33 19.51
CA GLY A 84 -37.39 19.97 19.32
C GLY A 84 -37.77 18.51 19.60
N LEU A 85 -36.89 17.72 20.24
CA LEU A 85 -37.05 16.32 20.63
C LEU A 85 -37.50 16.08 22.08
N MET A 86 -37.28 17.00 23.03
CA MET A 86 -37.62 16.86 24.45
C MET A 86 -38.33 18.12 25.00
N GLU A 87 -39.13 17.97 26.05
CA GLU A 87 -39.69 19.11 26.79
C GLU A 87 -38.64 19.63 27.80
N GLY A 88 -38.31 20.93 27.76
CA GLY A 88 -37.32 21.54 28.65
C GLY A 88 -35.85 21.32 28.23
N GLU A 89 -35.61 21.16 26.92
CA GLU A 89 -34.38 20.68 26.31
C GLU A 89 -33.06 21.32 26.72
N SER A 90 -33.02 22.64 26.89
CA SER A 90 -31.74 23.32 27.07
C SER A 90 -31.84 24.52 28.00
N ARG A 91 -30.96 24.52 29.02
CA ARG A 91 -30.68 25.69 29.86
C ARG A 91 -29.49 26.50 29.34
N TYR A 92 -28.87 26.07 28.24
CA TYR A 92 -27.66 26.67 27.68
C TYR A 92 -28.01 27.82 26.73
N ALA A 93 -27.07 28.75 26.56
CA ALA A 93 -27.20 29.87 25.63
C ALA A 93 -27.34 29.41 24.16
N LEU A 94 -26.73 28.28 23.82
CA LEU A 94 -26.84 27.56 22.55
C LEU A 94 -27.07 26.08 22.82
N HIS A 95 -27.77 25.39 21.92
CA HIS A 95 -27.95 23.95 22.05
C HIS A 95 -26.60 23.21 21.88
N PRO A 96 -26.30 22.14 22.63
CA PRO A 96 -25.04 21.40 22.48
C PRO A 96 -24.76 20.89 21.07
N THR A 97 -25.80 20.53 20.31
CA THR A 97 -25.64 20.10 18.91
C THR A 97 -25.19 21.22 17.98
N VAL A 98 -25.52 22.49 18.33
CA VAL A 98 -24.99 23.67 17.63
C VAL A 98 -23.51 23.85 18.00
N LEU A 99 -23.12 23.68 19.26
CA LEU A 99 -21.71 23.76 19.66
C LEU A 99 -20.85 22.70 18.95
N ASP A 100 -21.34 21.46 18.83
CA ASP A 100 -20.67 20.40 18.09
C ASP A 100 -20.50 20.73 16.60
N SER A 101 -21.53 21.31 15.98
CA SER A 101 -21.48 21.70 14.57
C SER A 101 -20.45 22.80 14.27
N ILE A 102 -20.05 23.60 15.26
CA ILE A 102 -19.00 24.61 15.07
C ILE A 102 -17.63 23.96 14.80
N VAL A 103 -17.33 22.84 15.46
CA VAL A 103 -16.03 22.17 15.38
C VAL A 103 -15.98 21.07 14.33
N GLN A 104 -17.13 20.61 13.84
CA GLN A 104 -17.25 19.57 12.81
C GLN A 104 -16.34 19.78 11.57
N PRO A 105 -16.21 21.00 10.97
CA PRO A 105 -15.33 21.22 9.84
C PRO A 105 -13.82 21.17 10.15
N ALA A 106 -13.42 20.98 11.42
CA ALA A 106 -12.03 20.77 11.81
C ALA A 106 -11.38 19.62 11.00
N THR A 107 -12.13 18.51 10.83
CA THR A 107 -11.68 17.36 10.02
C THR A 107 -11.36 17.76 8.58
N PHE A 108 -12.17 18.67 8.03
CA PHE A 108 -12.06 19.11 6.66
C PHE A 108 -10.85 20.03 6.45
N VAL A 109 -10.64 20.99 7.35
CA VAL A 109 -9.48 21.90 7.26
C VAL A 109 -8.14 21.20 7.56
N ALA A 110 -8.15 20.12 8.34
CA ALA A 110 -6.96 19.30 8.56
C ALA A 110 -6.42 18.67 7.26
N HIS A 111 -7.31 18.38 6.30
CA HIS A 111 -6.98 17.76 5.01
C HIS A 111 -7.02 18.77 3.86
N ASN A 112 -6.46 19.97 4.07
CA ASN A 112 -6.41 21.07 3.10
C ASN A 112 -7.77 21.59 2.60
N GLY A 113 -8.90 21.10 3.10
CA GLY A 113 -10.21 21.38 2.52
C GLY A 113 -10.50 20.59 1.23
N VAL A 114 -9.88 19.41 1.03
CA VAL A 114 -10.16 18.50 -0.09
C VAL A 114 -10.88 17.25 0.43
N ILE A 115 -12.11 17.00 -0.03
CA ILE A 115 -12.95 15.90 0.49
C ILE A 115 -12.38 14.52 0.18
N ASP A 116 -11.75 14.36 -0.98
CA ASP A 116 -11.18 13.07 -1.40
C ASP A 116 -9.97 12.67 -0.56
N ASP A 117 -9.32 13.65 0.06
CA ASP A 117 -8.18 13.46 0.94
C ASP A 117 -8.58 13.15 2.39
N LEU A 118 -9.86 13.24 2.77
CA LEU A 118 -10.33 12.83 4.10
C LEU A 118 -10.14 11.32 4.30
N ARG A 119 -9.16 10.95 5.13
CA ARG A 119 -8.83 9.54 5.48
C ARG A 119 -9.23 9.16 6.89
N THR A 120 -9.42 10.14 7.77
CA THR A 120 -9.67 9.92 9.20
C THR A 120 -10.68 10.93 9.72
N GLY A 121 -11.37 10.55 10.79
CA GLY A 121 -12.21 11.47 11.55
C GLY A 121 -11.35 12.38 12.43
N THR A 122 -11.94 13.44 12.98
CA THR A 122 -11.27 14.27 14.00
C THR A 122 -12.03 14.22 15.31
N ILE A 123 -11.29 14.12 16.42
CA ILE A 123 -11.83 14.28 17.76
C ILE A 123 -11.06 15.42 18.46
N PRO A 124 -11.76 16.49 18.91
CA PRO A 124 -11.18 17.49 19.79
C PRO A 124 -10.74 16.85 21.12
N THR A 125 -9.49 17.09 21.53
CA THR A 125 -8.93 16.57 22.79
C THR A 125 -8.77 17.64 23.86
N HIS A 126 -8.58 18.90 23.44
CA HIS A 126 -8.44 20.02 24.34
C HIS A 126 -9.02 21.29 23.70
N PHE A 127 -9.62 22.14 24.52
CA PHE A 127 -10.05 23.48 24.13
C PHE A 127 -9.33 24.48 25.03
N GLY A 128 -8.50 25.35 24.46
CA GLY A 128 -7.83 26.40 25.23
C GLY A 128 -8.83 27.40 25.82
N GLU A 129 -9.69 27.97 24.98
CA GLU A 129 -10.77 28.86 25.41
C GLU A 129 -12.04 28.66 24.56
N VAL A 130 -13.21 28.68 25.21
CA VAL A 130 -14.51 28.66 24.55
C VAL A 130 -15.34 29.84 25.04
N THR A 131 -15.62 30.78 24.16
CA THR A 131 -16.45 31.95 24.45
C THR A 131 -17.80 31.80 23.75
N VAL A 132 -18.90 31.89 24.51
CA VAL A 132 -20.26 31.81 23.97
C VAL A 132 -21.07 33.04 24.41
N TYR A 133 -21.64 33.75 23.43
CA TYR A 133 -22.53 34.87 23.67
C TYR A 133 -23.99 34.45 23.40
N PRO A 134 -24.92 34.70 24.34
CA PRO A 134 -26.34 34.42 24.10
C PRO A 134 -26.87 35.16 22.87
N PRO A 135 -27.46 34.45 21.89
CA PRO A 135 -28.01 35.08 20.70
C PRO A 135 -29.35 35.77 21.01
N THR A 136 -29.62 36.87 20.30
CA THR A 136 -30.92 37.55 20.30
C THR A 136 -31.93 36.77 19.47
N ASP A 137 -33.23 37.03 19.66
CA ASP A 137 -34.28 36.31 18.92
C ASP A 137 -34.20 36.56 17.40
N ASP A 138 -33.75 37.76 16.98
CA ASP A 138 -33.52 38.07 15.56
C ASP A 138 -32.39 37.24 14.96
N GLN A 139 -31.30 37.03 15.71
CA GLN A 139 -30.15 36.23 15.28
C GLN A 139 -30.47 34.74 15.09
N LEU A 140 -31.57 34.24 15.66
CA LEU A 140 -32.04 32.86 15.48
C LEU A 140 -32.84 32.65 14.18
N THR A 141 -33.24 33.73 13.50
CA THR A 141 -34.13 33.65 12.33
C THR A 141 -33.41 33.34 11.02
N LYS A 142 -32.09 33.52 10.97
CA LYS A 142 -31.25 33.37 9.77
C LYS A 142 -30.00 32.59 10.11
N GLU A 143 -29.39 32.01 9.07
CA GLU A 143 -28.09 31.34 9.20
C GLU A 143 -26.98 32.35 9.54
N GLY A 144 -26.06 31.89 10.37
CA GLY A 144 -24.79 32.54 10.64
C GLY A 144 -23.70 32.03 9.71
N ALA A 145 -22.57 32.76 9.69
CA ALA A 145 -21.35 32.34 9.03
C ALA A 145 -20.44 31.63 10.04
N LEU A 146 -20.14 30.36 9.77
CA LEU A 146 -19.10 29.58 10.44
C LEU A 146 -17.77 29.82 9.74
N LYS A 147 -16.70 30.03 10.51
CA LYS A 147 -15.33 30.08 10.03
C LYS A 147 -14.48 29.10 10.80
N VAL A 148 -13.66 28.32 10.10
CA VAL A 148 -12.76 27.36 10.72
C VAL A 148 -11.41 27.46 10.01
N TRP A 149 -10.33 27.50 10.79
CA TRP A 149 -8.97 27.41 10.24
C TRP A 149 -8.10 26.59 11.17
N ALA A 150 -7.15 25.86 10.58
CA ALA A 150 -6.17 25.11 11.34
C ALA A 150 -4.84 25.87 11.44
N THR A 151 -4.18 25.72 12.57
CA THR A 151 -2.81 26.17 12.82
C THR A 151 -2.00 24.98 13.34
N ASN A 152 -0.70 24.94 13.04
CA ASN A 152 0.18 23.85 13.44
C ASN A 152 -0.35 22.46 13.04
N VAL A 153 -0.69 22.28 11.76
CA VAL A 153 -1.16 20.99 11.23
C VAL A 153 0.00 19.99 11.19
N GLY A 154 -0.01 19.03 12.10
CA GLY A 154 0.88 17.87 12.09
C GLY A 154 0.21 16.64 11.47
N ASN A 155 0.91 15.50 11.50
CA ASN A 155 0.45 14.27 10.83
C ASN A 155 -0.81 13.64 11.45
N ARG A 156 -0.99 13.75 12.76
CA ARG A 156 -2.13 13.18 13.51
C ARG A 156 -2.79 14.14 14.48
N ALA A 157 -2.20 15.31 14.66
CA ALA A 157 -2.66 16.32 15.58
C ALA A 157 -2.60 17.68 14.88
N PHE A 158 -3.58 18.51 15.14
CA PHE A 158 -3.60 19.88 14.68
C PHE A 158 -4.35 20.73 15.69
N SER A 159 -4.02 22.02 15.73
CA SER A 159 -4.83 22.96 16.48
C SER A 159 -5.75 23.68 15.49
N CYS A 160 -6.98 23.96 15.88
CA CYS A 160 -7.87 24.76 15.04
C CYS A 160 -8.58 25.82 15.85
N SER A 161 -9.11 26.81 15.15
CA SER A 161 -9.96 27.83 15.74
C SER A 161 -11.22 27.96 14.91
N CYS A 162 -12.34 28.16 15.62
CA CYS A 162 -13.66 28.20 15.02
C CYS A 162 -14.43 29.42 15.51
N GLU A 163 -15.08 30.14 14.59
CA GLU A 163 -15.93 31.30 14.90
C GLU A 163 -17.31 31.11 14.28
N LEU A 164 -18.37 31.34 15.07
CA LEU A 164 -19.74 31.44 14.58
C LEU A 164 -20.21 32.89 14.69
N ILE A 165 -20.54 33.48 13.55
CA ILE A 165 -20.93 34.90 13.41
C ILE A 165 -22.37 34.97 12.93
N ALA A 166 -23.23 35.73 13.62
CA ALA A 166 -24.61 35.94 13.20
C ALA A 166 -24.70 36.81 11.93
N HIS A 167 -25.87 36.80 11.30
CA HIS A 167 -26.12 37.55 10.06
C HIS A 167 -25.97 39.08 10.19
N ASP A 168 -25.99 39.62 11.41
CA ASP A 168 -25.76 41.04 11.73
C ASP A 168 -24.26 41.36 11.95
N GLY A 169 -23.38 40.37 11.82
CA GLY A 169 -21.93 40.50 12.02
C GLY A 169 -21.47 40.29 13.47
N SER A 170 -22.37 39.99 14.40
CA SER A 170 -22.02 39.76 15.81
C SER A 170 -21.42 38.36 16.04
N LEU A 171 -20.38 38.28 16.86
CA LEU A 171 -19.82 37.00 17.31
C LEU A 171 -20.78 36.30 18.28
N ILE A 172 -21.09 35.04 18.00
CA ILE A 172 -22.00 34.18 18.77
C ILE A 172 -21.20 33.15 19.57
N ALA A 173 -20.20 32.53 18.95
CA ALA A 173 -19.30 31.62 19.64
C ALA A 173 -17.90 31.65 19.02
N GLU A 174 -16.88 31.45 19.84
CA GLU A 174 -15.47 31.33 19.45
C GLU A 174 -14.83 30.19 20.24
N PHE A 175 -14.12 29.32 19.52
CA PHE A 175 -13.33 28.22 20.06
C PHE A 175 -11.89 28.48 19.65
N SER A 176 -11.03 28.74 20.63
CA SER A 176 -9.61 29.05 20.45
C SER A 176 -8.75 27.89 20.94
N ASP A 177 -7.65 27.63 20.22
CA ASP A 177 -6.69 26.55 20.50
C ASP A 177 -7.39 25.20 20.73
N CYS A 178 -8.23 24.81 19.76
CA CYS A 178 -8.91 23.52 19.75
C CYS A 178 -7.94 22.45 19.24
N ASP A 179 -7.15 21.88 20.15
CA ASP A 179 -6.27 20.77 19.83
C ASP A 179 -7.10 19.53 19.53
N SER A 180 -6.80 18.94 18.38
CA SER A 180 -7.61 17.91 17.77
C SER A 180 -6.72 16.78 17.27
N LEU A 181 -7.20 15.54 17.43
CA LEU A 181 -6.52 14.35 16.93
C LEU A 181 -7.28 13.76 15.75
N LEU A 182 -6.52 13.35 14.73
CA LEU A 182 -6.99 12.49 13.66
C LEU A 182 -7.21 11.08 14.22
N TYR A 183 -8.49 10.73 14.33
CA TYR A 183 -8.99 9.49 14.90
C TYR A 183 -9.31 8.49 13.79
N SER A 184 -8.70 7.31 13.88
CA SER A 184 -8.77 6.25 12.88
C SER A 184 -9.46 4.97 13.38
N ALA A 185 -10.10 4.99 14.56
CA ALA A 185 -10.38 3.76 15.31
C ALA A 185 -11.53 2.88 14.78
N ALA A 186 -12.00 3.09 13.57
CA ALA A 186 -13.04 2.26 12.96
C ALA A 186 -12.80 1.97 11.47
N VAL A 187 -11.55 1.83 11.06
CA VAL A 187 -11.23 1.10 9.84
C VAL A 187 -11.06 -0.37 10.27
N PRO A 188 -11.99 -1.30 9.95
CA PRO A 188 -11.75 -2.72 10.17
C PRO A 188 -10.38 -3.09 9.58
N PRO A 189 -9.63 -4.05 10.14
CA PRO A 189 -8.34 -4.48 9.59
C PRO A 189 -8.41 -4.82 8.08
N GLU A 190 -9.61 -5.20 7.62
CA GLU A 190 -10.00 -5.44 6.24
C GLU A 190 -9.87 -4.23 5.31
N TYR A 191 -9.86 -3.01 5.86
CA TYR A 191 -9.87 -1.74 5.16
C TYR A 191 -8.58 -0.90 5.35
N GLN A 192 -7.59 -1.39 6.10
CA GLN A 192 -6.28 -0.71 6.28
C GLN A 192 -5.34 -0.80 5.06
N GLY A 193 -5.86 -1.23 3.92
CA GLY A 193 -5.16 -1.19 2.66
C GLY A 193 -6.14 -1.03 1.53
N TYR A 194 -6.63 0.20 1.30
CA TYR A 194 -6.94 0.55 -0.07
C TYR A 194 -5.61 0.65 -0.82
N LEU A 195 -5.06 -0.51 -1.19
CA LEU A 195 -4.22 -0.64 -2.36
C LEU A 195 -4.95 0.11 -3.46
N ARG A 196 -4.37 1.23 -3.93
CA ARG A 196 -4.94 1.90 -5.10
C ARG A 196 -4.92 0.84 -6.20
N LYS A 197 -6.09 0.52 -6.75
CA LYS A 197 -6.23 -0.28 -7.97
C LYS A 197 -5.19 0.22 -8.95
N ASP A 198 -4.43 -0.68 -9.55
CA ASP A 198 -3.50 -0.40 -10.64
C ASP A 198 -4.11 0.65 -11.59
N LEU A 199 -3.70 1.91 -11.43
CA LEU A 199 -4.32 3.07 -12.11
C LEU A 199 -3.97 3.05 -13.59
N TYR A 200 -2.75 2.63 -13.89
CA TYR A 200 -2.24 2.48 -15.23
C TYR A 200 -2.41 1.04 -15.68
N GLN A 201 -3.02 0.88 -16.85
CA GLN A 201 -3.26 -0.40 -17.50
C GLN A 201 -2.71 -0.34 -18.92
N LYS A 202 -2.32 -1.50 -19.44
CA LYS A 202 -1.90 -1.67 -20.83
C LYS A 202 -2.63 -2.87 -21.45
N ILE A 203 -2.80 -2.86 -22.77
CA ILE A 203 -3.13 -4.09 -23.49
C ILE A 203 -1.82 -4.86 -23.69
N ASP A 204 -1.76 -6.07 -23.16
CA ASP A 204 -0.68 -7.02 -23.43
C ASP A 204 -1.18 -8.01 -24.48
N TYR A 205 -0.31 -8.43 -25.39
CA TYR A 205 -0.65 -9.39 -26.43
C TYR A 205 0.22 -10.64 -26.29
N LYS A 206 -0.41 -11.82 -26.30
CA LYS A 206 0.29 -13.11 -26.29
C LYS A 206 -0.29 -14.05 -27.33
N ILE A 207 0.51 -15.06 -27.70
CA ILE A 207 0.07 -16.12 -28.60
C ILE A 207 -1.18 -16.78 -28.02
N ASP A 208 -2.20 -16.96 -28.85
CA ASP A 208 -3.43 -17.62 -28.43
C ASP A 208 -3.20 -19.13 -28.22
N ALA A 209 -3.64 -19.63 -27.08
CA ALA A 209 -3.51 -21.04 -26.70
C ALA A 209 -4.21 -21.99 -27.69
N ASP A 210 -5.30 -21.54 -28.32
CA ASP A 210 -6.05 -22.35 -29.29
C ASP A 210 -5.28 -22.55 -30.61
N TYR A 211 -4.26 -21.72 -30.88
CA TYR A 211 -3.50 -21.69 -32.14
C TYR A 211 -2.00 -21.95 -31.94
N LEU A 212 -1.61 -22.62 -30.85
CA LEU A 212 -0.19 -22.96 -30.57
C LEU A 212 0.48 -23.79 -31.66
N ARG A 213 -0.28 -24.66 -32.35
CA ARG A 213 0.24 -25.41 -33.50
C ARG A 213 0.69 -24.48 -34.63
N TRP A 214 -0.07 -23.43 -34.89
CA TRP A 214 0.27 -22.48 -35.94
C TRP A 214 1.49 -21.64 -35.56
N ALA A 215 1.61 -21.30 -34.28
CA ALA A 215 2.82 -20.66 -33.76
C ALA A 215 4.06 -21.54 -33.91
N ASP A 216 3.95 -22.86 -33.68
CA ASP A 216 5.05 -23.82 -33.89
C ASP A 216 5.43 -23.94 -35.37
N GLU A 217 4.45 -24.10 -36.26
CA GLU A 217 4.66 -24.12 -37.72
C GLU A 217 5.32 -22.82 -38.23
N ALA A 218 4.99 -21.70 -37.61
CA ALA A 218 5.56 -20.38 -37.91
C ALA A 218 6.95 -20.15 -37.28
N GLY A 219 7.40 -21.02 -36.37
CA GLY A 219 8.64 -20.81 -35.60
C GLY A 219 8.54 -19.62 -34.62
N ALA A 220 7.33 -19.29 -34.16
CA ALA A 220 7.07 -18.16 -33.26
C ALA A 220 7.19 -18.52 -31.77
N LEU A 221 7.37 -19.81 -31.44
CA LEU A 221 7.60 -20.27 -30.06
C LEU A 221 9.06 -20.03 -29.65
N SER A 222 9.28 -19.65 -28.40
CA SER A 222 10.64 -19.45 -27.88
C SER A 222 11.38 -20.79 -27.70
N SER A 223 12.69 -20.74 -27.42
CA SER A 223 13.47 -21.94 -27.10
C SER A 223 12.97 -22.69 -25.86
N ASP A 224 12.25 -22.01 -24.97
CA ASP A 224 11.59 -22.61 -23.80
C ASP A 224 10.10 -22.80 -24.09
N THR A 225 9.80 -23.83 -24.89
CA THR A 225 8.45 -24.14 -25.38
C THR A 225 7.47 -24.35 -24.22
N LEU A 226 7.91 -24.99 -23.14
CA LEU A 226 7.08 -25.26 -21.96
C LEU A 226 6.58 -23.96 -21.32
N VAL A 227 7.48 -23.01 -21.03
CA VAL A 227 7.13 -21.71 -20.45
C VAL A 227 6.26 -20.90 -21.40
N THR A 228 6.51 -20.97 -22.71
CA THR A 228 5.72 -20.26 -23.72
C THR A 228 4.27 -20.76 -23.77
N VAL A 229 4.09 -22.08 -23.81
CA VAL A 229 2.76 -22.71 -23.83
C VAL A 229 2.02 -22.49 -22.52
N LEU A 230 2.72 -22.61 -21.38
CA LEU A 230 2.14 -22.34 -20.07
C LEU A 230 1.64 -20.90 -19.97
N ASN A 231 2.47 -19.93 -20.39
CA ASN A 231 2.08 -18.52 -20.44
C ASN A 231 0.83 -18.32 -21.32
N ALA A 232 0.78 -18.93 -22.51
CA ALA A 232 -0.38 -18.81 -23.41
C ALA A 232 -1.67 -19.37 -22.76
N LEU A 233 -1.60 -20.55 -22.13
CA LEU A 233 -2.74 -21.17 -21.45
C LEU A 233 -3.26 -20.34 -20.28
N ILE A 234 -2.35 -19.80 -19.46
CA ILE A 234 -2.69 -18.93 -18.33
C ILE A 234 -3.25 -17.58 -18.82
N PHE A 235 -2.67 -17.03 -19.88
CA PHE A 235 -3.11 -15.75 -20.44
C PHE A 235 -4.51 -15.85 -21.07
N LYS A 236 -4.81 -16.98 -21.70
CA LYS A 236 -6.13 -17.29 -22.25
C LYS A 236 -7.19 -17.35 -21.15
N ASP A 237 -6.91 -18.08 -20.08
CA ASP A 237 -7.80 -18.28 -18.94
C ASP A 237 -7.05 -18.09 -17.61
N PRO A 238 -7.07 -16.86 -17.05
CA PRO A 238 -6.38 -16.56 -15.81
C PRO A 238 -7.08 -17.15 -14.58
N THR A 239 -8.21 -17.86 -14.73
CA THR A 239 -8.90 -18.49 -13.59
C THR A 239 -8.37 -19.90 -13.28
N LYS A 240 -7.51 -20.45 -14.15
CA LYS A 240 -6.97 -21.81 -13.98
C LYS A 240 -6.12 -21.94 -12.73
N ARG A 241 -6.40 -22.97 -11.94
CA ARG A 241 -5.49 -23.43 -10.89
C ARG A 241 -4.43 -24.33 -11.50
N VAL A 242 -3.17 -23.93 -11.33
CA VAL A 242 -2.01 -24.60 -11.91
C VAL A 242 -1.22 -25.34 -10.83
N LEU A 243 -0.89 -26.61 -11.08
CA LEU A 243 0.01 -27.40 -10.25
C LEU A 243 1.24 -27.86 -11.05
N GLY A 244 2.42 -27.39 -10.66
CA GLY A 244 3.70 -27.92 -11.13
C GLY A 244 4.14 -29.11 -10.28
N PHE A 245 4.54 -30.19 -10.93
CA PHE A 245 5.08 -31.37 -10.29
C PHE A 245 6.60 -31.39 -10.38
N ASP A 246 7.27 -31.38 -9.22
CA ASP A 246 8.73 -31.28 -9.02
C ASP A 246 9.24 -29.84 -8.80
N GLU A 247 10.01 -29.65 -7.73
CA GLU A 247 10.62 -28.37 -7.35
C GLU A 247 11.60 -27.82 -8.40
N SER A 248 12.15 -28.67 -9.28
CA SER A 248 13.02 -28.25 -10.39
C SER A 248 12.30 -27.36 -11.42
N LEU A 249 10.97 -27.36 -11.46
CA LEU A 249 10.18 -26.48 -12.32
C LEU A 249 10.15 -25.03 -11.81
N ILE A 250 10.47 -24.77 -10.54
CA ILE A 250 10.36 -23.44 -9.92
C ILE A 250 11.07 -22.34 -10.75
N PRO A 251 12.33 -22.50 -11.19
CA PRO A 251 12.99 -21.47 -11.99
C PRO A 251 12.32 -21.20 -13.34
N GLN A 252 11.65 -22.20 -13.95
CA GLN A 252 10.87 -22.02 -15.18
C GLN A 252 9.55 -21.32 -14.88
N LEU A 253 8.86 -21.73 -13.82
CA LEU A 253 7.58 -21.14 -13.39
C LEU A 253 7.74 -19.69 -12.94
N LEU A 254 8.86 -19.32 -12.31
CA LEU A 254 9.17 -17.92 -11.96
C LEU A 254 9.42 -17.03 -13.18
N ARG A 255 9.78 -17.60 -14.34
CA ARG A 255 9.87 -16.85 -15.61
C ARG A 255 8.52 -16.63 -16.27
N THR A 256 7.47 -17.29 -15.80
CA THR A 256 6.11 -17.04 -16.25
C THR A 256 5.71 -15.63 -15.80
N GLU A 257 5.25 -14.79 -16.71
CA GLU A 257 4.77 -13.43 -16.38
C GLU A 257 3.34 -13.47 -15.81
N SER A 258 3.08 -14.46 -14.95
CA SER A 258 1.76 -14.74 -14.42
C SER A 258 1.48 -13.84 -13.21
N LEU A 259 0.27 -13.28 -13.18
CA LEU A 259 -0.31 -12.67 -11.97
C LEU A 259 -0.88 -13.71 -11.00
N LEU A 260 -0.85 -15.00 -11.38
CA LEU A 260 -1.42 -16.09 -10.60
C LEU A 260 -0.39 -16.73 -9.69
N LYS A 261 -0.84 -17.06 -8.49
CA LYS A 261 -0.14 -17.93 -7.57
C LYS A 261 -0.20 -19.38 -8.10
N ILE A 262 0.95 -19.94 -8.45
CA ILE A 262 1.09 -21.30 -9.00
C ILE A 262 1.49 -22.25 -7.86
N SER A 263 0.79 -23.37 -7.72
CA SER A 263 1.16 -24.39 -6.74
C SER A 263 2.26 -25.29 -7.28
N VAL A 264 3.24 -25.65 -6.45
CA VAL A 264 4.33 -26.56 -6.78
C VAL A 264 4.41 -27.68 -5.75
N ALA A 265 4.36 -28.92 -6.22
CA ALA A 265 4.48 -30.11 -5.39
C ALA A 265 5.94 -30.38 -5.02
N ALA A 266 6.22 -30.45 -3.72
CA ALA A 266 7.49 -30.86 -3.14
C ALA A 266 7.35 -32.19 -2.38
N ARG A 267 8.41 -33.01 -2.41
CA ARG A 267 8.37 -34.41 -1.92
C ARG A 267 8.35 -34.54 -0.39
N SER A 268 8.93 -33.59 0.33
CA SER A 268 9.09 -33.65 1.79
C SER A 268 8.77 -32.31 2.46
N ARG A 269 8.47 -32.36 3.77
CA ARG A 269 8.22 -31.15 4.56
C ARG A 269 9.48 -30.31 4.72
N GLU A 270 10.65 -30.94 4.85
CA GLU A 270 11.93 -30.23 4.90
C GLU A 270 12.19 -29.46 3.59
N THR A 271 11.86 -30.06 2.43
CA THR A 271 11.97 -29.39 1.13
C THR A 271 11.04 -28.18 1.05
N VAL A 272 9.79 -28.30 1.51
CA VAL A 272 8.83 -27.18 1.57
C VAL A 272 9.39 -26.03 2.39
N GLU A 273 9.89 -26.29 3.60
CA GLU A 273 10.45 -25.26 4.48
C GLU A 273 11.73 -24.62 3.92
N SER A 274 12.55 -25.38 3.19
CA SER A 274 13.73 -24.86 2.51
C SER A 274 13.38 -23.94 1.36
N ILE A 275 12.42 -24.34 0.51
CA ILE A 275 11.98 -23.54 -0.64
C ILE A 275 11.28 -22.26 -0.15
N ASN A 276 10.41 -22.37 0.86
CA ASN A 276 9.76 -21.19 1.46
C ASN A 276 10.77 -20.21 2.07
N ARG A 277 11.91 -20.68 2.59
CA ARG A 277 13.01 -19.80 3.03
C ARG A 277 13.76 -19.17 1.87
N GLN A 278 14.01 -19.92 0.80
CA GLN A 278 14.76 -19.46 -0.37
C GLN A 278 13.97 -18.46 -1.23
N TYR A 279 12.65 -18.59 -1.27
CA TYR A 279 11.74 -17.77 -2.09
C TYR A 279 10.70 -17.03 -1.24
N SER A 280 11.03 -16.70 0.02
CA SER A 280 10.14 -16.04 0.99
C SER A 280 9.58 -14.69 0.54
N TYR A 281 10.16 -14.10 -0.50
CA TYR A 281 9.79 -12.81 -1.08
C TYR A 281 8.84 -12.91 -2.28
N SER A 282 8.46 -14.12 -2.72
CA SER A 282 7.62 -14.32 -3.90
C SER A 282 6.24 -14.84 -3.54
N ASP A 283 5.21 -14.02 -3.73
CA ASP A 283 3.80 -14.42 -3.58
C ASP A 283 3.29 -15.26 -4.77
N ALA A 284 4.11 -15.41 -5.83
CA ALA A 284 3.73 -16.07 -7.07
C ALA A 284 3.75 -17.61 -6.99
N ILE A 285 4.37 -18.21 -5.96
CA ILE A 285 4.49 -19.66 -5.82
C ILE A 285 3.97 -20.11 -4.46
N ASP A 286 3.11 -21.12 -4.48
CA ASP A 286 2.69 -21.88 -3.31
C ASP A 286 3.37 -23.24 -3.31
N VAL A 287 4.08 -23.61 -2.25
CA VAL A 287 4.73 -24.92 -2.19
C VAL A 287 3.90 -25.85 -1.32
N ILE A 288 3.44 -26.96 -1.91
CA ILE A 288 2.62 -27.96 -1.24
C ILE A 288 3.37 -29.27 -1.09
N GLN A 289 3.18 -29.97 0.03
CA GLN A 289 3.74 -31.31 0.20
C GLN A 289 2.89 -32.31 -0.59
N PHE A 290 3.48 -32.88 -1.65
CA PHE A 290 2.87 -33.93 -2.44
C PHE A 290 3.95 -34.74 -3.15
N ASP A 291 4.12 -35.99 -2.76
CA ASP A 291 5.08 -36.91 -3.39
C ASP A 291 4.37 -37.77 -4.43
N LEU A 292 4.74 -37.64 -5.71
CA LEU A 292 4.21 -38.44 -6.82
C LEU A 292 4.55 -39.93 -6.70
N ASN A 293 5.64 -40.30 -6.00
CA ASN A 293 6.12 -41.68 -5.91
C ASN A 293 5.60 -42.43 -4.67
N SER A 294 4.93 -41.76 -3.75
CA SER A 294 4.44 -42.39 -2.52
C SER A 294 3.35 -43.44 -2.81
N SER A 295 3.28 -44.47 -1.97
CA SER A 295 2.17 -45.45 -1.98
C SER A 295 0.97 -44.99 -1.15
N ASP A 296 1.11 -43.89 -0.40
CA ASP A 296 0.06 -43.36 0.48
C ASP A 296 -1.07 -42.69 -0.32
N PRO A 297 -2.35 -42.91 0.03
CA PRO A 297 -3.49 -42.32 -0.66
C PRO A 297 -3.74 -40.85 -0.28
N SER A 298 -2.69 -40.07 0.06
CA SER A 298 -2.85 -38.65 0.41
C SER A 298 -3.37 -37.87 -0.80
N THR A 299 -4.69 -37.68 -0.88
CA THR A 299 -5.33 -36.89 -1.92
C THR A 299 -5.31 -35.43 -1.54
N LEU A 300 -4.78 -34.58 -2.42
CA LEU A 300 -4.99 -33.14 -2.33
C LEU A 300 -6.51 -32.87 -2.32
N THR A 301 -6.98 -32.07 -1.37
CA THR A 301 -8.40 -31.67 -1.28
C THR A 301 -8.79 -30.73 -2.42
N THR A 302 -7.82 -30.01 -2.98
CA THR A 302 -8.00 -29.07 -4.08
C THR A 302 -7.74 -29.76 -5.41
N LYS A 303 -8.69 -29.62 -6.34
CA LYS A 303 -8.53 -30.04 -7.74
C LYS A 303 -7.88 -28.94 -8.57
N TYR A 304 -7.12 -29.30 -9.58
CA TYR A 304 -6.40 -28.37 -10.46
C TYR A 304 -6.91 -28.44 -11.90
N ASP A 305 -6.88 -27.31 -12.59
CA ASP A 305 -7.38 -27.19 -13.97
C ASP A 305 -6.24 -27.48 -14.98
N LEU A 306 -5.00 -27.21 -14.58
CA LEU A 306 -3.79 -27.48 -15.36
C LEU A 306 -2.71 -28.09 -14.48
N ALA A 307 -2.14 -29.21 -14.92
CA ALA A 307 -0.95 -29.83 -14.35
C ALA A 307 0.24 -29.61 -15.28
N VAL A 308 1.41 -29.33 -14.72
CA VAL A 308 2.69 -29.21 -15.46
C VAL A 308 3.63 -30.28 -14.94
N PHE A 309 4.16 -31.10 -15.84
CA PHE A 309 5.10 -32.17 -15.52
C PHE A 309 6.19 -32.25 -16.59
N SER A 310 7.44 -32.33 -16.18
CA SER A 310 8.57 -32.55 -17.08
C SER A 310 9.22 -33.90 -16.76
N ALA A 311 9.48 -34.71 -17.78
CA ALA A 311 10.04 -36.04 -17.63
C ALA A 311 11.07 -36.32 -18.74
N SER A 312 12.21 -36.90 -18.36
CA SER A 312 13.24 -37.29 -19.34
C SER A 312 12.89 -38.57 -20.12
N GLU A 313 11.97 -39.38 -19.60
CA GLU A 313 11.47 -40.62 -20.21
C GLU A 313 9.94 -40.65 -20.17
N VAL A 314 9.32 -41.61 -20.89
CA VAL A 314 7.87 -41.79 -20.89
C VAL A 314 7.38 -42.08 -19.45
N PRO A 315 6.48 -41.26 -18.89
CA PRO A 315 6.01 -41.45 -17.51
C PRO A 315 5.33 -42.80 -17.32
N GLU A 316 5.61 -43.46 -16.20
CA GLU A 316 4.92 -44.70 -15.83
C GLU A 316 3.43 -44.47 -15.57
N ARG A 317 2.61 -45.48 -15.86
CA ARG A 317 1.15 -45.42 -15.68
C ARG A 317 0.73 -44.97 -14.28
N GLN A 318 1.43 -45.44 -13.24
CA GLN A 318 1.13 -45.08 -11.85
C GLN A 318 1.27 -43.58 -11.58
N ILE A 319 2.26 -42.92 -12.20
CA ILE A 319 2.48 -41.48 -12.09
C ILE A 319 1.34 -40.73 -12.80
N LEU A 320 0.98 -41.15 -14.02
CA LEU A 320 -0.11 -40.55 -14.80
C LEU A 320 -1.47 -40.67 -14.09
N ASP A 321 -1.75 -41.83 -13.48
CA ASP A 321 -2.99 -42.06 -12.73
C ASP A 321 -3.07 -41.14 -11.49
N ARG A 322 -1.94 -40.86 -10.84
CA ARG A 322 -1.86 -39.90 -9.72
C ARG A 322 -2.02 -38.45 -10.14
N ILE A 323 -1.40 -38.04 -11.25
CA ILE A 323 -1.59 -36.72 -11.84
C ILE A 323 -3.07 -36.51 -12.21
N ARG A 324 -3.69 -37.50 -12.86
CA ARG A 324 -5.14 -37.48 -13.14
C ARG A 324 -5.97 -37.36 -11.87
N GLY A 325 -5.55 -38.03 -10.79
CA GLY A 325 -6.22 -37.99 -9.49
C GLY A 325 -6.34 -36.60 -8.87
N VAL A 326 -5.47 -35.64 -9.21
CA VAL A 326 -5.52 -34.26 -8.70
C VAL A 326 -6.10 -33.25 -9.68
N LEU A 327 -6.29 -33.63 -10.95
CA LEU A 327 -6.95 -32.79 -11.95
C LEU A 327 -8.47 -32.78 -11.75
N ALA A 328 -9.09 -31.66 -12.14
CA ALA A 328 -10.53 -31.49 -12.26
C ALA A 328 -11.10 -32.28 -13.45
N ASP A 329 -12.43 -32.38 -13.52
CA ASP A 329 -13.10 -32.96 -14.67
C ASP A 329 -12.77 -32.11 -15.91
N LYS A 330 -12.23 -32.75 -16.96
CA LYS A 330 -11.67 -32.07 -18.16
C LYS A 330 -10.42 -31.22 -17.90
N GLY A 331 -9.72 -31.41 -16.78
CA GLY A 331 -8.42 -30.79 -16.51
C GLY A 331 -7.36 -31.18 -17.55
N GLN A 332 -6.39 -30.31 -17.74
CA GLN A 332 -5.33 -30.46 -18.74
C GLN A 332 -4.00 -30.84 -18.09
N LEU A 333 -3.20 -31.62 -18.81
CA LEU A 333 -1.81 -31.93 -18.47
C LEU A 333 -0.92 -31.39 -19.58
N LEU A 334 -0.01 -30.49 -19.21
CA LEU A 334 1.10 -30.02 -20.01
C LEU A 334 2.34 -30.84 -19.65
N LEU A 335 2.73 -31.70 -20.58
CA LEU A 335 3.82 -32.66 -20.41
C LEU A 335 5.01 -32.26 -21.29
N ASP A 336 6.17 -32.08 -20.70
CA ASP A 336 7.43 -31.92 -21.43
C ASP A 336 8.20 -33.24 -21.43
N VAL A 337 8.39 -33.82 -22.62
CA VAL A 337 9.15 -35.06 -22.88
C VAL A 337 10.26 -34.83 -23.90
N SER A 338 10.81 -33.62 -23.96
CA SER A 338 11.90 -33.22 -24.87
C SER A 338 13.14 -34.14 -24.84
N GLY A 339 13.33 -34.95 -23.79
CA GLY A 339 14.40 -35.95 -23.67
C GLY A 339 14.09 -37.35 -24.25
N SER A 340 12.84 -37.64 -24.64
CA SER A 340 12.40 -38.98 -25.08
C SER A 340 12.37 -39.11 -26.60
N SER A 341 12.87 -40.24 -27.13
CA SER A 341 12.84 -40.54 -28.57
C SER A 341 11.55 -41.23 -29.06
N ASP A 342 10.60 -41.53 -28.17
CA ASP A 342 9.45 -42.40 -28.45
C ASP A 342 8.11 -41.74 -28.08
N LEU A 343 7.67 -40.80 -28.93
CA LEU A 343 6.43 -40.03 -28.76
C LEU A 343 5.16 -40.90 -28.88
N GLU A 344 5.20 -41.96 -29.71
CA GLU A 344 4.07 -42.88 -29.91
C GLU A 344 3.77 -43.65 -28.63
N LYS A 345 4.80 -44.20 -27.98
CA LYS A 345 4.66 -44.89 -26.69
C LYS A 345 4.12 -43.97 -25.60
N CYS A 346 4.49 -42.69 -25.62
CA CYS A 346 3.95 -41.69 -24.70
C CYS A 346 2.45 -41.46 -24.92
N GLN A 347 2.00 -41.39 -26.17
CA GLN A 347 0.56 -41.24 -26.49
C GLN A 347 -0.26 -42.46 -26.04
N GLU A 348 0.28 -43.67 -26.21
CA GLU A 348 -0.37 -44.90 -25.71
C GLU A 348 -0.50 -44.90 -24.19
N ALA A 349 0.58 -44.53 -23.48
CA ALA A 349 0.57 -44.42 -22.02
C ALA A 349 -0.51 -43.44 -21.52
N LEU A 350 -0.58 -42.24 -22.13
CA LEU A 350 -1.59 -41.22 -21.81
C LEU A 350 -3.02 -41.75 -22.01
N LYS A 351 -3.30 -42.38 -23.16
CA LYS A 351 -4.63 -42.98 -23.43
C LYS A 351 -4.98 -44.06 -22.41
N SER A 352 -4.03 -44.92 -22.06
CA SER A 352 -4.22 -46.02 -21.10
C SER A 352 -4.53 -45.56 -19.67
N SER A 353 -4.12 -44.33 -19.33
CA SER A 353 -4.39 -43.65 -18.04
C SER A 353 -5.65 -42.76 -18.05
N GLY A 354 -6.39 -42.70 -19.16
CA GLY A 354 -7.62 -41.92 -19.28
C GLY A 354 -7.40 -40.44 -19.61
N PHE A 355 -6.34 -40.15 -20.37
CA PHE A 355 -6.18 -38.88 -21.07
C PHE A 355 -6.53 -39.03 -22.55
N SER A 356 -6.77 -37.93 -23.25
CA SER A 356 -7.21 -37.90 -24.66
C SER A 356 -6.14 -38.35 -25.66
N GLY A 357 -4.90 -38.59 -25.20
CA GLY A 357 -3.73 -38.81 -26.04
C GLY A 357 -2.93 -37.52 -26.18
N SER A 358 -2.66 -37.07 -27.40
CA SER A 358 -2.06 -35.75 -27.65
C SER A 358 -3.09 -34.86 -28.36
N GLU A 359 -3.69 -33.92 -27.63
CA GLU A 359 -4.55 -32.87 -28.20
C GLU A 359 -3.70 -31.86 -28.98
N LEU A 360 -2.49 -31.60 -28.49
CA LEU A 360 -1.44 -30.84 -29.16
C LEU A 360 -0.10 -31.54 -28.94
N SER A 361 0.70 -31.67 -30.00
CA SER A 361 2.11 -32.06 -29.94
C SER A 361 2.94 -31.04 -30.70
N LEU A 362 3.94 -30.47 -30.04
CA LEU A 362 4.81 -29.44 -30.61
C LEU A 362 6.19 -30.03 -30.96
N SER A 363 6.87 -29.40 -31.91
CA SER A 363 8.17 -29.84 -32.45
C SER A 363 9.27 -30.00 -31.38
N GLY A 364 9.15 -29.34 -30.23
CA GLY A 364 10.05 -29.44 -29.07
C GLY A 364 9.77 -30.55 -28.06
N GLY A 365 8.83 -31.47 -28.31
CA GLY A 365 8.51 -32.56 -27.38
C GLY A 365 7.56 -32.16 -26.23
N THR A 366 6.90 -31.01 -26.35
CA THR A 366 5.82 -30.58 -25.45
C THR A 366 4.48 -31.10 -25.93
N ILE A 367 3.73 -31.76 -25.04
CA ILE A 367 2.43 -32.37 -25.31
C ILE A 367 1.39 -31.73 -24.39
N LEU A 368 0.26 -31.29 -24.96
CA LEU A 368 -0.94 -30.93 -24.20
C LEU A 368 -1.98 -32.04 -24.36
N THR A 369 -2.54 -32.46 -23.23
CA THR A 369 -3.56 -33.50 -23.18
C THR A 369 -4.62 -33.16 -22.14
N ARG A 370 -5.78 -33.82 -22.21
CA ARG A 370 -6.91 -33.56 -21.32
C ARG A 370 -7.46 -34.86 -20.74
N VAL A 371 -7.96 -34.78 -19.52
CA VAL A 371 -8.68 -35.90 -18.89
C VAL A 371 -9.95 -36.23 -19.68
N VAL A 372 -10.17 -37.51 -19.95
CA VAL A 372 -11.39 -38.06 -20.57
C VAL A 372 -11.98 -39.18 -19.70
N GLU A 373 -13.29 -39.35 -19.79
CA GLU A 373 -13.94 -40.51 -19.19
C GLU A 373 -13.51 -41.78 -19.92
N LEU A 374 -13.00 -42.77 -19.17
CA LEU A 374 -12.70 -44.07 -19.72
C LEU A 374 -14.04 -44.75 -20.07
N PRO A 375 -14.21 -45.33 -21.27
CA PRO A 375 -15.45 -46.03 -21.60
C PRO A 375 -15.67 -47.16 -20.59
N ASN A 376 -16.73 -47.05 -19.78
CA ASN A 376 -17.18 -48.17 -18.96
C ASN A 376 -17.59 -49.30 -19.90
N GLY A 377 -16.92 -50.45 -19.79
CA GLY A 377 -17.19 -51.63 -20.58
C GLY A 377 -18.56 -52.24 -20.27
N HIS A 378 -19.63 -51.67 -20.83
CA HIS A 378 -20.92 -52.32 -21.03
C HIS A 378 -21.44 -51.97 -22.42
N THR A 379 -21.11 -52.83 -23.39
CA THR A 379 -21.86 -52.92 -24.64
C THR A 379 -23.23 -53.52 -24.33
N ASN A 380 -24.29 -52.73 -24.45
CA ASN A 380 -25.59 -53.23 -24.86
C ASN A 380 -25.96 -52.50 -26.14
N GLY A 381 -25.97 -53.25 -27.24
CA GLY A 381 -26.51 -52.77 -28.50
C GLY A 381 -28.02 -52.68 -28.39
N ASP A 382 -28.55 -51.52 -28.77
CA ASP A 382 -29.92 -51.39 -29.23
C ASP A 382 -29.90 -50.53 -30.50
N ALA A 383 -29.82 -51.23 -31.62
CA ALA A 383 -30.22 -50.69 -32.91
C ALA A 383 -31.76 -50.68 -32.93
N ASN A 384 -32.37 -49.49 -32.95
CA ASN A 384 -33.62 -49.16 -33.65
C ASN A 384 -34.11 -47.76 -33.28
N GLY A 385 -33.59 -46.73 -33.95
CA GLY A 385 -34.17 -45.39 -33.99
C GLY A 385 -34.78 -45.13 -35.37
N HIS A 386 -36.08 -44.88 -35.40
CA HIS A 386 -36.89 -44.78 -36.62
C HIS A 386 -36.43 -43.62 -37.52
N ALA A 387 -36.31 -43.91 -38.81
CA ALA A 387 -36.15 -42.92 -39.86
C ALA A 387 -37.39 -42.04 -39.94
N ASN A 388 -37.30 -40.81 -39.43
CA ASN A 388 -38.19 -39.71 -39.82
C ASN A 388 -37.39 -38.75 -40.68
N GLY A 389 -37.95 -38.42 -41.84
CA GLY A 389 -37.30 -37.74 -42.96
C GLY A 389 -36.46 -36.53 -42.55
N VAL A 390 -35.15 -36.64 -42.75
CA VAL A 390 -34.20 -35.55 -42.61
C VAL A 390 -34.21 -34.76 -43.91
N SER A 391 -34.76 -33.55 -43.86
CA SER A 391 -34.42 -32.48 -44.79
C SER A 391 -32.91 -32.36 -44.80
N THR A 392 -32.28 -32.46 -45.99
CA THR A 392 -30.87 -32.12 -46.19
C THR A 392 -30.55 -30.81 -45.46
N PRO A 393 -29.59 -30.76 -44.52
CA PRO A 393 -29.24 -29.50 -43.86
C PRO A 393 -28.80 -28.51 -44.93
N SER A 394 -29.43 -27.33 -44.97
CA SER A 394 -29.03 -26.25 -45.87
C SER A 394 -27.58 -25.87 -45.57
N LYS A 395 -26.77 -25.69 -46.60
CA LYS A 395 -25.39 -25.21 -46.42
C LYS A 395 -25.41 -23.86 -45.69
N PRO A 396 -24.49 -23.62 -44.74
CA PRO A 396 -24.42 -22.33 -44.08
C PRO A 396 -23.97 -21.27 -45.09
N THR A 397 -24.71 -20.16 -45.16
CA THR A 397 -24.46 -19.04 -46.09
C THR A 397 -23.58 -17.98 -45.45
N VAL A 398 -22.70 -17.37 -46.26
CA VAL A 398 -21.82 -16.28 -45.84
C VAL A 398 -21.61 -15.28 -46.98
N SER A 399 -21.71 -13.99 -46.68
CA SER A 399 -21.35 -12.91 -47.61
C SER A 399 -19.97 -12.35 -47.30
N ILE A 400 -19.14 -12.25 -48.33
CA ILE A 400 -17.82 -11.64 -48.29
C ILE A 400 -17.92 -10.26 -48.94
N ILE A 401 -17.70 -9.22 -48.14
CA ILE A 401 -17.87 -7.82 -48.55
C ILE A 401 -16.50 -7.21 -48.91
N TYR A 402 -16.38 -6.66 -50.11
CA TYR A 402 -15.21 -5.90 -50.59
C TYR A 402 -15.63 -4.46 -50.98
N LYS A 403 -14.69 -3.51 -51.06
CA LYS A 403 -15.00 -2.09 -51.24
C LYS A 403 -15.32 -1.78 -52.71
N ASN A 404 -14.32 -1.84 -53.59
CA ASN A 404 -14.45 -1.47 -55.00
C ASN A 404 -14.08 -2.61 -55.94
N GLU A 405 -12.86 -3.13 -55.79
CA GLU A 405 -12.30 -4.22 -56.59
C GLU A 405 -11.74 -5.32 -55.67
N PRO A 406 -12.13 -6.60 -55.86
CA PRO A 406 -11.70 -7.66 -54.97
C PRO A 406 -10.17 -7.80 -54.93
N ALA A 407 -9.56 -7.49 -53.78
CA ALA A 407 -8.14 -7.74 -53.54
C ALA A 407 -7.84 -9.25 -53.53
N ALA A 408 -6.55 -9.63 -53.67
CA ALA A 408 -6.13 -11.03 -53.74
C ALA A 408 -6.62 -11.88 -52.54
N ILE A 409 -6.61 -11.30 -51.34
CA ILE A 409 -7.12 -11.93 -50.11
C ILE A 409 -8.60 -12.31 -50.20
N VAL A 410 -9.42 -11.53 -50.91
CA VAL A 410 -10.87 -11.79 -51.06
C VAL A 410 -11.10 -13.10 -51.78
N SER A 411 -10.36 -13.35 -52.87
CA SER A 411 -10.41 -14.63 -53.59
C SER A 411 -9.92 -15.80 -52.74
N LYS A 412 -8.87 -15.61 -51.93
CA LYS A 412 -8.35 -16.65 -51.03
C LYS A 412 -9.35 -17.05 -49.95
N VAL A 413 -10.01 -16.07 -49.33
CA VAL A 413 -11.05 -16.32 -48.32
C VAL A 413 -12.26 -17.00 -48.97
N PHE A 414 -12.65 -16.57 -50.17
CA PHE A 414 -13.73 -17.20 -50.93
C PHE A 414 -13.46 -18.68 -51.24
N ASP A 415 -12.27 -18.98 -51.77
CA ASP A 415 -11.85 -20.34 -52.12
C ASP A 415 -11.79 -21.25 -50.88
N GLU A 416 -11.22 -20.75 -49.78
CA GLU A 416 -11.10 -21.49 -48.52
C GLU A 416 -12.48 -21.85 -47.94
N LEU A 417 -13.37 -20.86 -47.79
CA LEU A 417 -14.73 -21.08 -47.29
C LEU A 417 -15.53 -22.02 -48.19
N SER A 418 -15.43 -21.85 -49.51
CA SER A 418 -16.07 -22.75 -50.48
C SER A 418 -15.59 -24.19 -50.31
N SER A 419 -14.29 -24.39 -50.09
CA SER A 419 -13.69 -25.71 -49.89
C SER A 419 -14.17 -26.39 -48.60
N GLN A 420 -14.50 -25.61 -47.58
CA GLN A 420 -15.05 -26.09 -46.29
C GLN A 420 -16.58 -26.26 -46.32
N GLY A 421 -17.22 -26.08 -47.47
CA GLY A 421 -18.64 -26.39 -47.67
C GLY A 421 -19.62 -25.23 -47.44
N TRP A 422 -19.12 -24.01 -47.25
CA TRP A 422 -19.94 -22.80 -47.13
C TRP A 422 -20.57 -22.41 -48.47
N GLU A 423 -21.78 -21.85 -48.43
CA GLU A 423 -22.38 -21.17 -49.56
C GLU A 423 -21.96 -19.69 -49.53
N THR A 424 -20.90 -19.37 -50.27
CA THR A 424 -20.24 -18.06 -50.25
C THR A 424 -20.76 -17.11 -51.34
N ARG A 425 -21.11 -15.88 -50.96
CA ARG A 425 -21.48 -14.79 -51.88
C ARG A 425 -20.43 -13.69 -51.85
N LEU A 426 -20.00 -13.19 -53.00
CA LEU A 426 -19.20 -11.97 -53.10
C LEU A 426 -20.12 -10.77 -53.26
N VAL A 427 -20.00 -9.78 -52.38
CA VAL A 427 -20.86 -8.59 -52.34
C VAL A 427 -19.98 -7.34 -52.34
N LYS A 428 -20.28 -6.39 -53.22
CA LYS A 428 -19.64 -5.07 -53.21
C LYS A 428 -20.26 -4.23 -52.10
N LEU A 429 -19.47 -3.45 -51.37
CA LEU A 429 -19.96 -2.62 -50.26
C LEU A 429 -20.95 -1.57 -50.75
N ASP A 430 -20.74 -0.99 -51.93
CA ASP A 430 -21.67 -0.03 -52.55
C ASP A 430 -21.89 -0.35 -54.04
N PRO A 431 -23.11 -0.77 -54.45
CA PRO A 431 -24.33 -0.90 -53.63
C PRO A 431 -24.38 -2.21 -52.82
N TYR A 432 -24.95 -2.16 -51.62
CA TYR A 432 -25.22 -3.31 -50.76
C TYR A 432 -26.72 -3.62 -50.66
N GLU A 433 -27.07 -4.91 -50.71
CA GLU A 433 -28.43 -5.40 -50.51
C GLU A 433 -28.46 -6.30 -49.27
N PRO A 434 -29.17 -5.92 -48.19
CA PRO A 434 -29.16 -6.65 -46.93
C PRO A 434 -29.87 -8.01 -47.05
N VAL A 435 -29.28 -9.03 -46.40
CA VAL A 435 -29.88 -10.34 -46.19
C VAL A 435 -30.10 -10.55 -44.68
N GLU A 436 -31.28 -11.02 -44.30
CA GLU A 436 -31.65 -11.21 -42.89
C GLU A 436 -30.87 -12.37 -42.27
N ALA A 437 -30.31 -12.15 -41.07
CA ALA A 437 -29.52 -13.12 -40.31
C ALA A 437 -28.31 -13.69 -41.08
N GLU A 438 -27.71 -12.89 -41.94
CA GLU A 438 -26.55 -13.28 -42.74
C GLU A 438 -25.26 -13.26 -41.91
N ARG A 439 -24.33 -14.17 -42.22
CA ARG A 439 -22.96 -14.11 -41.71
C ARG A 439 -22.10 -13.31 -42.68
N VAL A 440 -21.32 -12.39 -42.15
CA VAL A 440 -20.58 -11.42 -42.96
C VAL A 440 -19.08 -11.54 -42.69
N VAL A 441 -18.29 -11.61 -43.75
CA VAL A 441 -16.85 -11.39 -43.71
C VAL A 441 -16.56 -10.04 -44.36
N MET A 442 -16.16 -9.05 -43.57
CA MET A 442 -15.85 -7.70 -44.04
C MET A 442 -14.36 -7.63 -44.41
N LEU A 443 -14.06 -7.51 -45.71
CA LEU A 443 -12.71 -7.38 -46.27
C LEU A 443 -12.51 -6.05 -47.00
N ALA A 444 -13.42 -5.08 -46.83
CA ALA A 444 -13.30 -3.75 -47.44
C ALA A 444 -11.97 -3.04 -47.10
N ASP A 445 -11.43 -3.28 -45.91
CA ASP A 445 -10.15 -2.74 -45.46
C ASP A 445 -8.93 -3.30 -46.22
N ALA A 446 -9.06 -4.41 -46.96
CA ALA A 446 -7.99 -4.92 -47.81
C ALA A 446 -7.60 -3.95 -48.94
N GLU A 447 -8.51 -3.03 -49.31
CA GLU A 447 -8.30 -1.98 -50.31
C GLU A 447 -7.89 -0.62 -49.68
N GLY A 448 -7.75 -0.57 -48.35
CA GLY A 448 -7.43 0.63 -47.56
C GLY A 448 -8.44 0.86 -46.42
N SER A 449 -8.03 1.56 -45.35
CA SER A 449 -8.88 1.76 -44.15
C SER A 449 -10.24 2.37 -44.51
N LEU A 450 -11.31 1.58 -44.32
CA LEU A 450 -12.67 1.99 -44.67
C LEU A 450 -13.10 3.17 -43.80
N LEU A 451 -12.88 3.08 -42.49
CA LEU A 451 -13.32 4.08 -41.53
C LEU A 451 -12.53 5.41 -41.62
N ALA A 452 -11.26 5.37 -42.02
CA ALA A 452 -10.48 6.59 -42.25
C ALA A 452 -10.93 7.36 -43.50
N THR A 453 -11.60 6.69 -44.43
CA THR A 453 -12.05 7.26 -45.72
C THR A 453 -13.57 7.11 -45.92
N LEU A 454 -14.32 7.05 -44.81
CA LEU A 454 -15.74 6.70 -44.82
C LEU A 454 -16.60 7.78 -45.47
N GLU A 455 -17.42 7.37 -46.43
CA GLU A 455 -18.42 8.22 -47.06
C GLU A 455 -19.82 8.03 -46.45
N GLU A 456 -20.72 9.00 -46.62
CA GLU A 456 -22.08 8.96 -46.04
C GLU A 456 -22.88 7.72 -46.48
N ALA A 457 -22.81 7.36 -47.76
CA ALA A 457 -23.47 6.15 -48.28
C ALA A 457 -22.92 4.87 -47.62
N GLN A 458 -21.61 4.78 -47.42
CA GLN A 458 -20.96 3.64 -46.77
C GLN A 458 -21.32 3.54 -45.29
N LEU A 459 -21.48 4.67 -44.59
CA LEU A 459 -21.95 4.68 -43.21
C LEU A 459 -23.37 4.13 -43.07
N GLU A 460 -24.28 4.51 -43.97
CA GLU A 460 -25.64 3.94 -43.98
C GLU A 460 -25.63 2.43 -44.24
N ILE A 461 -24.75 1.96 -45.13
CA ILE A 461 -24.57 0.53 -45.39
C ILE A 461 -24.01 -0.20 -44.15
N LEU A 462 -23.01 0.37 -43.46
CA LEU A 462 -22.49 -0.22 -42.21
C LEU A 462 -23.57 -0.35 -41.13
N LYS A 463 -24.48 0.64 -41.02
CA LYS A 463 -25.65 0.54 -40.12
C LYS A 463 -26.50 -0.66 -40.50
N GLN A 464 -26.86 -0.80 -41.78
CA GLN A 464 -27.67 -1.92 -42.27
C GLN A 464 -27.00 -3.27 -41.99
N ILE A 465 -25.70 -3.42 -42.29
CA ILE A 465 -24.95 -4.65 -42.04
C ILE A 465 -24.99 -5.02 -40.55
N THR A 466 -24.70 -4.07 -39.66
CA THR A 466 -24.71 -4.35 -38.21
C THR A 466 -26.12 -4.59 -37.65
N GLU A 467 -27.19 -4.18 -38.36
CA GLU A 467 -28.59 -4.44 -37.98
C GLU A 467 -29.07 -5.80 -38.46
N SER A 468 -28.63 -6.27 -39.64
CA SER A 468 -29.14 -7.50 -40.25
C SER A 468 -28.27 -8.73 -40.01
N ALA A 469 -26.97 -8.54 -39.74
CA ALA A 469 -26.02 -9.65 -39.62
C ALA A 469 -26.25 -10.47 -38.35
N GLN A 470 -26.07 -11.79 -38.46
CA GLN A 470 -25.98 -12.69 -37.31
C GLN A 470 -24.57 -12.67 -36.70
N SER A 471 -23.54 -12.67 -37.55
CA SER A 471 -22.15 -12.56 -37.15
C SER A 471 -21.34 -11.77 -38.18
N ILE A 472 -20.28 -11.12 -37.70
CA ILE A 472 -19.34 -10.36 -38.53
C ILE A 472 -17.91 -10.81 -38.17
N VAL A 473 -17.10 -11.12 -39.18
CA VAL A 473 -15.65 -11.19 -39.08
C VAL A 473 -15.08 -10.04 -39.92
N TRP A 474 -14.59 -8.99 -39.27
CA TRP A 474 -13.99 -7.85 -39.95
C TRP A 474 -12.47 -7.98 -39.97
N VAL A 475 -11.92 -8.07 -41.16
CA VAL A 475 -10.50 -8.32 -41.38
C VAL A 475 -9.80 -7.03 -41.83
N THR A 476 -8.76 -6.63 -41.11
CA THR A 476 -7.91 -5.46 -41.41
C THR A 476 -6.47 -5.87 -41.69
N CYS A 477 -5.72 -5.05 -42.43
CA CYS A 477 -4.32 -5.30 -42.80
C CYS A 477 -3.37 -4.24 -42.23
N GLY A 478 -3.63 -3.83 -40.99
CA GLY A 478 -2.99 -2.71 -40.32
C GLY A 478 -1.65 -3.04 -39.68
N GLY A 479 -1.37 -4.32 -39.38
CA GLY A 479 -0.18 -4.71 -38.64
C GLY A 479 -0.13 -4.03 -37.26
N LEU A 480 -1.27 -3.98 -36.56
CA LEU A 480 -1.49 -3.20 -35.34
C LEU A 480 -0.61 -3.67 -34.18
N LEU A 481 -0.31 -4.97 -34.11
CA LEU A 481 0.61 -5.53 -33.11
C LEU A 481 2.03 -4.93 -33.21
N ALA A 482 2.48 -4.60 -34.43
CA ALA A 482 3.75 -3.92 -34.67
C ALA A 482 3.63 -2.38 -34.67
N GLY A 483 2.39 -1.85 -34.61
CA GLY A 483 2.11 -0.43 -34.74
C GLY A 483 2.36 0.14 -36.15
N ASP A 484 2.18 -0.64 -37.22
CA ASP A 484 2.51 -0.21 -38.59
C ASP A 484 1.54 0.85 -39.14
N LYS A 485 0.24 0.55 -39.21
CA LYS A 485 -0.79 1.45 -39.76
C LYS A 485 -1.94 1.67 -38.76
N PRO A 486 -1.83 2.67 -37.86
CA PRO A 486 -2.77 2.86 -36.76
C PRO A 486 -4.21 3.19 -37.18
N GLU A 487 -4.42 3.73 -38.39
CA GLU A 487 -5.74 4.06 -38.92
C GLU A 487 -6.66 2.84 -39.10
N PHE A 488 -6.11 1.63 -39.16
CA PHE A 488 -6.88 0.39 -39.20
C PHE A 488 -7.42 0.00 -37.82
N GLY A 489 -6.85 0.54 -36.73
CA GLY A 489 -7.36 0.34 -35.36
C GLY A 489 -8.73 0.98 -35.12
N MET A 490 -9.19 1.84 -36.02
CA MET A 490 -10.56 2.39 -35.99
C MET A 490 -11.61 1.28 -36.07
N ALA A 491 -11.36 0.21 -36.82
CA ALA A 491 -12.30 -0.91 -36.96
C ALA A 491 -12.48 -1.66 -35.64
N GLU A 492 -11.41 -1.87 -34.89
CA GLU A 492 -11.44 -2.48 -33.54
C GLU A 492 -12.25 -1.62 -32.56
N GLY A 493 -12.02 -0.30 -32.57
CA GLY A 493 -12.79 0.65 -31.76
C GLY A 493 -14.29 0.67 -32.11
N PHE A 494 -14.61 0.69 -33.41
CA PHE A 494 -16.01 0.61 -33.89
C PHE A 494 -16.67 -0.71 -33.45
N ALA A 495 -15.99 -1.84 -33.62
CA ALA A 495 -16.50 -3.14 -33.21
C ALA A 495 -16.76 -3.23 -31.71
N ARG A 496 -15.89 -2.64 -30.86
CA ARG A 496 -16.10 -2.57 -29.40
C ARG A 496 -17.40 -1.87 -29.03
N VAL A 497 -17.68 -0.72 -29.67
CA VAL A 497 -18.93 0.04 -29.44
C VAL A 497 -20.14 -0.79 -29.88
N ILE A 498 -20.11 -1.36 -31.08
CA ILE A 498 -21.22 -2.17 -31.59
C ILE A 498 -21.47 -3.41 -30.72
N ARG A 499 -20.43 -4.10 -30.24
CA ARG A 499 -20.59 -5.23 -29.31
C ARG A 499 -21.26 -4.83 -28.00
N ALA A 500 -21.00 -3.62 -27.49
CA ALA A 500 -21.65 -3.11 -26.29
C ALA A 500 -23.12 -2.74 -26.54
N GLU A 501 -23.44 -2.22 -27.72
CA GLU A 501 -24.81 -1.84 -28.10
C GLU A 501 -25.68 -3.04 -28.52
N LYS A 502 -25.08 -4.03 -29.20
CA LYS A 502 -25.76 -5.17 -29.84
C LYS A 502 -25.23 -6.50 -29.32
N THR A 503 -25.69 -6.89 -28.12
CA THR A 503 -25.20 -8.11 -27.42
C THR A 503 -25.45 -9.44 -28.15
N PHE A 504 -26.36 -9.46 -29.13
CA PHE A 504 -26.71 -10.63 -29.94
C PHE A 504 -25.84 -10.80 -31.18
N LEU A 505 -25.14 -9.75 -31.61
CA LEU A 505 -24.26 -9.80 -32.78
C LEU A 505 -22.89 -10.35 -32.37
N ASP A 506 -22.47 -11.46 -32.99
CA ASP A 506 -21.12 -11.99 -32.81
C ASP A 506 -20.15 -11.29 -33.76
N PHE A 507 -19.49 -10.24 -33.26
CA PHE A 507 -18.63 -9.37 -34.05
C PHE A 507 -17.15 -9.53 -33.65
N VAL A 508 -16.42 -10.27 -34.47
CA VAL A 508 -14.98 -10.51 -34.33
C VAL A 508 -14.19 -9.63 -35.28
N THR A 509 -13.07 -9.10 -34.79
CA THR A 509 -12.08 -8.36 -35.60
C THR A 509 -10.78 -9.15 -35.70
N VAL A 510 -10.20 -9.17 -36.89
CA VAL A 510 -8.95 -9.86 -37.22
C VAL A 510 -8.02 -8.88 -37.92
N ASP A 511 -6.98 -8.42 -37.25
CA ASP A 511 -5.92 -7.66 -37.90
C ASP A 511 -4.77 -8.57 -38.30
N TYR A 512 -4.12 -8.32 -39.44
CA TYR A 512 -2.90 -9.04 -39.81
C TYR A 512 -1.81 -8.13 -40.37
N ASP A 513 -0.57 -8.52 -40.12
CA ASP A 513 0.60 -7.91 -40.75
C ASP A 513 0.80 -8.47 -42.17
N ALA A 514 0.45 -7.66 -43.18
CA ALA A 514 0.59 -8.03 -44.59
C ALA A 514 2.04 -8.22 -45.06
N LYS A 515 3.05 -7.80 -44.28
CA LYS A 515 4.48 -7.98 -44.62
C LYS A 515 4.98 -9.38 -44.27
N GLN A 516 4.40 -10.00 -43.24
CA GLN A 516 4.91 -11.25 -42.65
C GLN A 516 3.90 -12.41 -42.68
N THR A 517 2.60 -12.11 -42.81
CA THR A 517 1.54 -13.12 -42.83
C THR A 517 1.00 -13.29 -44.25
N SER A 518 0.89 -14.53 -44.72
CA SER A 518 0.36 -14.84 -46.06
C SER A 518 -1.16 -14.82 -46.12
N ASP A 519 -1.71 -14.41 -47.27
CA ASP A 519 -3.17 -14.40 -47.49
C ASP A 519 -3.83 -15.77 -47.26
N ALA A 520 -3.14 -16.86 -47.58
CA ALA A 520 -3.63 -18.21 -47.34
C ALA A 520 -3.79 -18.51 -45.85
N ARG A 521 -2.83 -18.08 -45.01
CA ARG A 521 -2.92 -18.24 -43.55
C ARG A 521 -4.08 -17.42 -42.98
N VAL A 522 -4.27 -16.19 -43.46
CA VAL A 522 -5.40 -15.34 -43.06
C VAL A 522 -6.73 -15.99 -43.47
N ALA A 523 -6.83 -16.52 -44.69
CA ALA A 523 -8.04 -17.20 -45.17
C ALA A 523 -8.40 -18.42 -44.31
N SER A 524 -7.44 -19.29 -43.99
CA SER A 524 -7.67 -20.43 -43.09
C SER A 524 -8.10 -19.99 -41.68
N PHE A 525 -7.55 -18.87 -41.18
CA PHE A 525 -7.96 -18.31 -39.89
C PHE A 525 -9.38 -17.78 -39.89
N VAL A 526 -9.74 -16.99 -40.91
CA VAL A 526 -11.10 -16.44 -41.05
C VAL A 526 -12.13 -17.57 -41.13
N ALA A 527 -11.81 -18.65 -41.85
CA ALA A 527 -12.68 -19.82 -41.92
C ALA A 527 -12.85 -20.52 -40.56
N ASP A 528 -11.76 -20.71 -39.80
CA ASP A 528 -11.82 -21.29 -38.45
C ASP A 528 -12.61 -20.42 -37.47
N VAL A 529 -12.37 -19.11 -37.48
CA VAL A 529 -13.14 -18.12 -36.69
C VAL A 529 -14.62 -18.22 -37.03
N LEU A 530 -14.99 -18.24 -38.31
CA LEU A 530 -16.38 -18.34 -38.75
C LEU A 530 -17.04 -19.66 -38.34
N GLY A 531 -16.32 -20.78 -38.45
CA GLY A 531 -16.77 -22.10 -37.99
C GLY A 531 -17.09 -22.10 -36.48
N LYS A 532 -16.21 -21.49 -35.67
CA LYS A 532 -16.46 -21.33 -34.23
C LYS A 532 -17.70 -20.48 -33.92
N GLN A 533 -17.93 -19.38 -34.66
CA GLN A 533 -19.16 -18.58 -34.52
C GLN A 533 -20.42 -19.40 -34.85
N GLN A 534 -20.34 -20.30 -35.83
CA GLN A 534 -21.44 -21.19 -36.19
C GLN A 534 -21.73 -22.26 -35.12
N ASP A 535 -20.70 -22.97 -34.66
CA ASP A 535 -20.87 -24.16 -33.82
C ASP A 535 -21.10 -23.82 -32.34
N LEU A 536 -20.47 -22.75 -31.84
CA LEU A 536 -20.49 -22.37 -30.42
C LEU A 536 -21.42 -21.19 -30.13
N GLY A 537 -21.92 -20.51 -31.17
CA GLY A 537 -22.80 -19.34 -31.08
C GLY A 537 -22.10 -18.05 -30.64
N LYS A 538 -20.90 -18.13 -30.05
CA LYS A 538 -19.94 -17.03 -29.84
C LYS A 538 -18.52 -17.53 -30.00
N ASN A 539 -17.67 -16.71 -30.62
CA ASN A 539 -16.23 -16.92 -30.51
C ASN A 539 -15.75 -16.63 -29.07
N GLY A 540 -14.85 -17.47 -28.56
CA GLY A 540 -14.26 -17.26 -27.23
C GLY A 540 -13.48 -15.94 -27.11
N GLU A 541 -13.05 -15.37 -28.22
CA GLU A 541 -12.35 -14.09 -28.32
C GLU A 541 -13.02 -13.17 -29.34
N ASN A 542 -12.93 -11.87 -29.13
CA ASN A 542 -13.51 -10.87 -30.04
C ASN A 542 -12.48 -10.20 -30.94
N GLU A 543 -11.19 -10.29 -30.60
CA GLU A 543 -10.13 -9.49 -31.22
C GLU A 543 -8.87 -10.35 -31.38
N TYR A 544 -8.43 -10.49 -32.62
CA TYR A 544 -7.24 -11.26 -32.97
C TYR A 544 -6.25 -10.42 -33.79
N CYS A 545 -4.97 -10.68 -33.59
CA CYS A 545 -3.89 -10.14 -34.40
C CYS A 545 -3.03 -11.28 -34.98
N LEU A 546 -2.75 -11.26 -36.28
CA LEU A 546 -1.92 -12.25 -36.95
C LEU A 546 -0.58 -11.63 -37.38
N GLN A 547 0.51 -12.15 -36.84
CA GLN A 547 1.86 -11.70 -37.19
C GLN A 547 2.78 -12.89 -37.41
N GLY A 548 3.50 -12.89 -38.54
CA GLY A 548 4.43 -13.97 -38.89
C GLY A 548 3.77 -15.34 -38.99
N GLY A 549 2.45 -15.42 -39.20
CA GLY A 549 1.68 -16.67 -39.22
C GLY A 549 1.23 -17.21 -37.86
N ALA A 550 1.59 -16.55 -36.75
CA ALA A 550 1.05 -16.84 -35.42
C ALA A 550 -0.15 -15.93 -35.08
N VAL A 551 -1.04 -16.42 -34.22
CA VAL A 551 -2.25 -15.72 -33.77
C VAL A 551 -2.03 -15.20 -32.36
N TYR A 552 -2.36 -13.94 -32.13
CA TYR A 552 -2.24 -13.25 -30.85
C TYR A 552 -3.60 -12.73 -30.39
N VAL A 553 -3.80 -12.72 -29.07
CA VAL A 553 -4.98 -12.14 -28.41
C VAL A 553 -4.54 -11.11 -27.38
N GLY A 554 -5.36 -10.08 -27.18
CA GLY A 554 -5.10 -8.99 -26.24
C GLY A 554 -5.80 -9.20 -24.90
N ARG A 555 -5.17 -8.75 -23.81
CA ARG A 555 -5.79 -8.62 -22.49
C ARG A 555 -5.39 -7.29 -21.85
N LEU A 556 -6.35 -6.66 -21.18
CA LEU A 556 -6.09 -5.48 -20.35
C LEU A 556 -5.46 -5.94 -19.03
N VAL A 557 -4.21 -5.55 -18.79
CA VAL A 557 -3.44 -5.89 -17.60
C VAL A 557 -2.89 -4.63 -16.93
N ALA A 558 -2.50 -4.73 -15.67
CA ALA A 558 -1.82 -3.65 -14.96
C ALA A 558 -0.48 -3.30 -15.62
N ASP A 559 -0.24 -2.00 -15.88
CA ASP A 559 1.09 -1.53 -16.25
C ASP A 559 1.91 -1.31 -14.98
N ARG A 560 2.57 -2.38 -14.52
CA ARG A 560 3.40 -2.35 -13.31
C ARG A 560 4.48 -1.27 -13.36
N ARG A 561 5.03 -0.97 -14.53
CA ARG A 561 6.09 0.06 -14.66
C ARG A 561 5.51 1.45 -14.38
N LEU A 562 4.40 1.78 -15.00
CA LEU A 562 3.74 3.07 -14.79
C LEU A 562 3.12 3.17 -13.38
N ASN A 563 2.53 2.09 -12.86
CA ASN A 563 2.03 2.07 -11.48
C ASN A 563 3.16 2.29 -10.47
N ARG A 564 4.32 1.63 -10.62
CA ARG A 564 5.50 1.90 -9.76
C ARG A 564 5.96 3.36 -9.82
N GLN A 565 5.86 4.00 -10.98
CA GLN A 565 6.37 5.35 -11.18
C GLN A 565 5.38 6.44 -10.74
N PHE A 566 4.08 6.21 -10.93
CA PHE A 566 3.06 7.26 -10.88
C PHE A 566 1.85 6.91 -10.01
N ALA A 567 1.74 5.70 -9.47
CA ALA A 567 0.72 5.31 -8.50
C ALA A 567 1.36 5.18 -7.10
N PRO A 568 1.18 6.17 -6.20
CA PRO A 568 1.52 5.99 -4.80
C PRO A 568 0.70 4.81 -4.26
N ASP A 569 1.35 3.87 -3.58
CA ASP A 569 0.74 2.67 -2.96
C ASP A 569 0.33 1.55 -3.93
N SER A 570 1.15 1.24 -4.94
CA SER A 570 0.95 0.05 -5.80
C SER A 570 1.13 -1.30 -5.08
N GLY A 571 1.39 -1.31 -3.77
CA GLY A 571 1.51 -2.51 -2.95
C GLY A 571 2.84 -3.28 -3.03
N GLU A 572 3.73 -2.95 -3.98
CA GLU A 572 5.05 -3.59 -4.07
C GLU A 572 6.08 -2.83 -3.22
N ALA A 573 6.39 -3.35 -2.04
CA ALA A 573 7.56 -2.92 -1.28
C ALA A 573 8.83 -3.49 -1.93
N ILE A 574 9.75 -2.63 -2.35
CA ILE A 574 11.07 -3.04 -2.86
C ILE A 574 12.13 -2.66 -1.83
N THR A 575 12.92 -3.65 -1.41
CA THR A 575 14.14 -3.40 -0.63
C THR A 575 15.23 -2.87 -1.56
N LEU A 576 15.56 -1.59 -1.47
CA LEU A 576 16.70 -1.01 -2.18
C LEU A 576 17.97 -1.26 -1.36
N TYR A 577 18.96 -1.95 -1.94
CA TYR A 577 20.32 -1.97 -1.40
C TYR A 577 20.96 -0.60 -1.66
N GLN A 578 20.99 0.23 -0.61
CA GLN A 578 21.14 1.68 -0.70
C GLN A 578 22.52 2.17 -1.16
N ARG A 579 23.55 1.31 -1.18
CA ARG A 579 24.94 1.72 -1.45
C ARG A 579 25.15 2.29 -2.87
N ASP A 580 24.29 1.91 -3.81
CA ASP A 580 24.30 2.38 -5.22
C ASP A 580 22.96 3.03 -5.63
N GLY A 581 22.07 3.31 -4.68
CA GLY A 581 20.73 3.85 -4.93
C GLY A 581 20.68 5.38 -4.95
N PRO A 582 19.62 5.97 -5.55
CA PRO A 582 19.41 7.42 -5.49
C PRO A 582 19.21 7.89 -4.05
N SER A 583 19.54 9.16 -3.77
CA SER A 583 19.27 9.77 -2.46
C SER A 583 17.79 9.65 -2.13
N VAL A 584 17.48 9.11 -0.95
CA VAL A 584 16.11 9.01 -0.44
C VAL A 584 15.99 9.67 0.94
N ARG A 585 14.80 10.22 1.19
CA ARG A 585 14.33 10.74 2.47
C ARG A 585 13.06 10.02 2.89
N ALA A 586 12.95 9.72 4.16
CA ALA A 586 11.79 9.08 4.76
C ALA A 586 10.74 10.10 5.21
N SER A 587 9.48 9.66 5.21
CA SER A 587 8.33 10.33 5.81
C SER A 587 7.43 9.29 6.48
N ILE A 588 6.93 9.57 7.68
CA ILE A 588 5.88 8.76 8.29
C ILE A 588 4.53 9.22 7.76
N SER A 589 3.74 8.27 7.28
CA SER A 589 2.31 8.43 7.05
C SER A 589 1.61 7.21 7.63
N GLU A 590 0.62 7.42 8.50
CA GLU A 590 -0.22 6.34 9.06
C GLU A 590 0.56 5.21 9.76
N GLY A 591 1.69 5.52 10.41
CA GLY A 591 2.55 4.52 11.07
C GLY A 591 3.48 3.76 10.12
N VAL A 592 3.48 4.10 8.82
CA VAL A 592 4.37 3.53 7.81
C VAL A 592 5.48 4.52 7.49
N ILE A 593 6.73 4.05 7.54
CA ILE A 593 7.89 4.81 7.07
C ILE A 593 7.98 4.62 5.55
N SER A 594 7.70 5.68 4.80
CA SER A 594 7.78 5.73 3.33
C SER A 594 9.03 6.48 2.90
N TYR A 595 9.80 5.92 1.97
CA TYR A 595 10.98 6.57 1.41
C TYR A 595 10.65 7.17 0.04
N ARG A 596 11.02 8.43 -0.17
CA ARG A 596 10.87 9.13 -1.44
C ARG A 596 12.22 9.61 -1.92
N GLY A 597 12.40 9.74 -3.24
CA GLY A 597 13.59 10.36 -3.79
C GLY A 597 13.77 11.76 -3.19
N ASP A 598 14.97 12.06 -2.69
CA ASP A 598 15.32 13.38 -2.17
C ASP A 598 15.86 14.24 -3.32
N PRO A 599 15.07 15.19 -3.85
CA PRO A 599 15.47 15.99 -5.01
C PRO A 599 16.58 17.00 -4.67
N GLY A 600 16.93 17.18 -3.38
CA GLY A 600 17.81 18.23 -2.92
C GLY A 600 19.20 17.75 -2.56
N GLU A 601 20.18 18.03 -3.42
CA GLU A 601 21.56 18.09 -2.98
C GLU A 601 21.73 19.36 -2.13
N LYS A 602 21.51 19.26 -0.81
CA LYS A 602 21.76 20.37 0.12
C LYS A 602 23.24 20.77 0.00
N VAL A 603 23.48 22.03 -0.34
CA VAL A 603 24.82 22.64 -0.31
C VAL A 603 25.28 22.70 1.14
N VAL A 604 26.49 22.22 1.41
CA VAL A 604 27.08 22.19 2.75
C VAL A 604 27.49 23.62 3.13
N GLY A 605 26.94 24.14 4.22
CA GLY A 605 27.33 25.43 4.78
C GLY A 605 28.75 25.43 5.34
N ALA A 606 29.32 26.62 5.57
CA ALA A 606 30.73 26.77 5.97
C ALA A 606 31.11 25.99 7.25
N ASP A 607 30.19 25.84 8.20
CA ASP A 607 30.41 25.14 9.48
C ASP A 607 29.72 23.75 9.55
N GLU A 608 29.26 23.24 8.41
CA GLU A 608 28.47 22.00 8.32
C GLU A 608 29.27 20.84 7.72
N VAL A 609 28.76 19.63 7.93
CA VAL A 609 29.25 18.42 7.28
C VAL A 609 28.10 17.69 6.60
N LYS A 610 28.38 17.03 5.47
CA LYS A 610 27.47 16.10 4.82
C LYS A 610 27.93 14.68 5.11
N VAL A 611 27.04 13.88 5.69
CA VAL A 611 27.29 12.49 6.08
C VAL A 611 26.42 11.57 5.23
N HIS A 612 27.04 10.56 4.61
CA HIS A 612 26.35 9.39 4.10
C HIS A 612 26.02 8.48 5.28
N VAL A 613 24.74 8.36 5.58
CA VAL A 613 24.24 7.66 6.76
C VAL A 613 24.16 6.18 6.47
N GLU A 614 24.85 5.40 7.29
CA GLU A 614 24.96 3.95 7.16
C GLU A 614 24.15 3.23 8.24
N ALA A 615 23.96 3.85 9.41
CA ALA A 615 23.09 3.38 10.47
C ALA A 615 22.53 4.55 11.29
N ILE A 616 21.37 4.32 11.90
CA ILE A 616 20.68 5.24 12.80
C ILE A 616 20.20 4.45 14.03
N GLY A 617 20.11 5.13 15.17
CA GLY A 617 19.37 4.61 16.32
C GLY A 617 17.90 5.00 16.23
N LEU A 618 17.03 4.16 16.78
CA LEU A 618 15.60 4.43 16.94
C LEU A 618 15.24 4.29 18.41
N SER A 619 14.47 5.23 18.91
CA SER A 619 13.92 5.27 20.25
C SER A 619 12.42 4.95 20.24
N ALA A 620 11.84 4.68 21.41
CA ALA A 620 10.39 4.47 21.54
C ALA A 620 9.58 5.73 21.20
N GLU A 621 10.22 6.90 21.24
CA GLU A 621 9.63 8.20 20.90
C GLU A 621 9.61 8.43 19.37
N ASP A 622 10.43 7.69 18.60
CA ASP A 622 10.44 7.80 17.13
C ASP A 622 9.15 7.20 16.55
N GLY A 623 8.19 8.08 16.23
CA GLY A 623 6.91 7.73 15.62
C GLY A 623 5.75 7.49 16.59
N SER A 624 5.91 7.78 17.89
CA SER A 624 4.89 7.58 18.94
C SER A 624 3.75 8.60 18.92
N ASP A 625 3.99 9.81 18.46
CA ASP A 625 3.06 10.93 18.52
C ASP A 625 3.55 12.01 17.55
N GLY A 626 2.67 12.63 16.78
CA GLY A 626 3.01 13.48 15.61
C GLY A 626 3.85 14.74 15.86
N ARG A 627 4.54 14.85 17.01
CA ARG A 627 5.53 15.86 17.38
C ARG A 627 6.98 15.36 17.25
N THR A 628 7.24 14.06 17.31
CA THR A 628 8.60 13.49 17.22
C THR A 628 8.98 13.22 15.77
N PHE A 629 9.79 14.13 15.25
CA PHE A 629 10.35 14.02 13.92
C PHE A 629 11.30 12.83 13.86
N LEU A 630 11.21 12.06 12.76
CA LEU A 630 12.06 10.90 12.53
C LEU A 630 13.55 11.28 12.65
N ASN A 631 14.16 10.71 13.69
CA ASN A 631 15.57 10.60 13.94
C ASN A 631 16.30 11.90 14.34
N HIS A 632 17.02 11.80 15.46
CA HIS A 632 17.96 12.79 15.98
C HIS A 632 19.41 12.31 15.93
N GLU A 633 19.70 11.02 15.69
CA GLU A 633 21.07 10.46 15.74
C GLU A 633 21.52 9.76 14.43
N LEU A 634 22.82 9.75 14.19
CA LEU A 634 23.38 9.16 12.97
C LEU A 634 24.75 8.54 13.20
N ALA A 635 25.06 7.51 12.40
CA ALA A 635 26.40 6.98 12.20
C ALA A 635 26.64 6.76 10.71
N GLY A 636 27.82 7.15 10.23
CA GLY A 636 28.13 7.04 8.81
C GLY A 636 29.47 7.64 8.40
N THR A 637 29.60 7.92 7.11
CA THR A 637 30.84 8.40 6.50
C THR A 637 30.67 9.82 5.98
N VAL A 638 31.60 10.71 6.33
CA VAL A 638 31.60 12.09 5.83
C VAL A 638 31.91 12.10 4.34
N ILE A 639 31.08 12.79 3.56
CA ILE A 639 31.24 12.92 2.10
C ILE A 639 31.83 14.29 1.74
N SER A 640 31.44 15.34 2.45
CA SER A 640 31.98 16.68 2.28
C SER A 640 31.88 17.50 3.57
N VAL A 641 32.72 18.52 3.68
CA VAL A 641 32.82 19.42 4.83
C VAL A 641 32.82 20.88 4.36
N GLY A 642 32.28 21.77 5.17
CA GLY A 642 32.34 23.22 4.95
C GLY A 642 33.73 23.80 5.17
N GLU A 643 33.97 25.01 4.64
CA GLU A 643 35.28 25.67 4.63
C GLU A 643 35.86 25.97 6.02
N ASN A 644 35.01 26.16 7.04
CA ASN A 644 35.43 26.45 8.42
C ASN A 644 35.59 25.19 9.28
N VAL A 645 35.25 24.01 8.75
CA VAL A 645 35.28 22.78 9.52
C VAL A 645 36.72 22.29 9.69
N THR A 646 37.15 22.16 10.94
CA THR A 646 38.48 21.64 11.29
C THR A 646 38.36 20.33 12.06
N GLY A 647 39.27 19.37 11.82
CA GLY A 647 39.36 18.12 12.57
C GLY A 647 38.41 17.01 12.11
N ILE A 648 37.69 17.21 11.00
CA ILE A 648 36.87 16.21 10.32
C ILE A 648 37.16 16.32 8.83
N GLU A 649 37.46 15.20 8.17
CA GLU A 649 37.79 15.15 6.75
C GLU A 649 36.83 14.22 5.99
N PRO A 650 36.57 14.46 4.68
CA PRO A 650 35.88 13.48 3.84
C PRO A 650 36.48 12.08 3.95
N GLY A 651 35.62 11.06 4.03
CA GLY A 651 36.00 9.67 4.31
C GLY A 651 36.07 9.32 5.80
N SER A 652 36.00 10.30 6.71
CA SER A 652 35.95 10.03 8.16
C SER A 652 34.65 9.33 8.54
N LYS A 653 34.76 8.27 9.34
CA LYS A 653 33.60 7.67 10.01
C LYS A 653 33.22 8.53 11.21
N VAL A 654 31.95 8.86 11.34
CA VAL A 654 31.43 9.75 12.39
C VAL A 654 30.18 9.20 13.03
N ILE A 655 29.97 9.61 14.28
CA ILE A 655 28.69 9.52 14.98
C ILE A 655 28.24 10.92 15.37
N GLY A 656 26.94 11.13 15.52
CA GLY A 656 26.43 12.43 15.94
C GLY A 656 24.93 12.56 15.85
N PHE A 657 24.49 13.80 15.68
CA PHE A 657 23.08 14.16 15.62
C PHE A 657 22.73 14.90 14.32
N ALA A 658 21.54 14.61 13.80
CA ALA A 658 20.85 15.45 12.82
C ALA A 658 19.35 15.36 13.10
N VAL A 659 18.73 16.50 13.33
CA VAL A 659 17.33 16.58 13.76
C VAL A 659 16.43 16.80 12.54
N ASP A 660 15.24 16.22 12.56
CA ASP A 660 14.18 16.35 11.55
C ASP A 660 14.55 15.82 10.16
N ASN A 661 15.44 14.82 10.09
CA ASN A 661 15.93 14.37 8.80
C ASN A 661 16.35 12.90 8.77
N LEU A 662 15.38 12.01 8.54
CA LEU A 662 15.67 10.63 8.20
C LEU A 662 15.94 10.49 6.69
N SER A 663 17.20 10.57 6.29
CA SER A 663 17.64 10.43 4.90
C SER A 663 18.98 9.69 4.76
N THR A 664 19.24 9.21 3.54
CA THR A 664 20.54 8.65 3.09
C THR A 664 21.72 9.58 3.28
N TYR A 665 21.51 10.88 3.03
CA TYR A 665 22.51 11.91 3.20
C TYR A 665 21.96 12.99 4.11
N GLN A 666 22.67 13.27 5.20
CA GLN A 666 22.27 14.25 6.20
C GLN A 666 23.33 15.33 6.29
N VAL A 667 22.88 16.59 6.30
CA VAL A 667 23.72 17.76 6.55
C VAL A 667 23.47 18.22 7.97
N THR A 668 24.53 18.38 8.75
CA THR A 668 24.44 18.76 10.16
C THR A 668 25.62 19.66 10.56
N PRO A 669 25.46 20.55 11.56
CA PRO A 669 26.57 21.31 12.11
C PRO A 669 27.74 20.44 12.55
N SER A 670 28.96 20.84 12.20
CA SER A 670 30.21 20.09 12.51
C SER A 670 30.45 19.85 14.00
N ASN A 671 29.86 20.66 14.89
CA ASN A 671 29.95 20.49 16.34
C ASN A 671 29.05 19.38 16.89
N LEU A 672 28.03 18.93 16.13
CA LEU A 672 27.12 17.84 16.50
C LEU A 672 27.57 16.48 15.95
N VAL A 673 28.77 16.39 15.39
CA VAL A 673 29.40 15.14 14.97
C VAL A 673 30.77 14.96 15.59
N ARG A 674 31.17 13.70 15.78
CA ARG A 674 32.51 13.32 16.24
C ARG A 674 33.06 12.15 15.43
N PRO A 675 34.36 12.17 15.09
CA PRO A 675 35.02 11.02 14.50
C PRO A 675 34.88 9.79 15.41
N LEU A 676 34.58 8.65 14.79
CA LEU A 676 34.59 7.35 15.45
C LEU A 676 36.06 6.92 15.64
N THR A 677 36.55 6.90 16.88
CA THR A 677 37.97 6.64 17.20
C THR A 677 38.26 5.18 17.58
N THR A 678 37.23 4.34 17.64
CA THR A 678 37.29 2.94 18.05
C THR A 678 37.10 1.99 16.85
N SER A 679 37.48 0.73 17.00
CA SER A 679 37.21 -0.33 16.02
C SER A 679 35.74 -0.82 16.04
N THR A 680 34.83 -0.02 16.60
CA THR A 680 33.40 -0.33 16.74
C THR A 680 32.73 -0.34 15.37
N SER A 681 31.81 -1.27 15.13
CA SER A 681 31.03 -1.27 13.88
C SER A 681 30.13 -0.04 13.80
N ILE A 682 29.75 0.37 12.59
CA ILE A 682 28.85 1.54 12.40
C ILE A 682 27.50 1.31 13.09
N VAL A 683 26.96 0.09 13.04
CA VAL A 683 25.68 -0.26 13.67
C VAL A 683 25.76 -0.14 15.18
N GLU A 684 26.82 -0.67 15.81
CA GLU A 684 27.04 -0.50 17.24
C GLU A 684 27.25 0.98 17.59
N ALA A 685 28.00 1.71 16.76
CA ALA A 685 28.29 3.12 16.96
C ALA A 685 27.03 4.00 16.91
N ALA A 686 26.02 3.61 16.11
CA ALA A 686 24.74 4.31 16.03
C ALA A 686 23.93 4.26 17.34
N THR A 687 24.22 3.34 18.26
CA THR A 687 23.53 3.22 19.55
C THR A 687 24.06 4.15 20.65
N ILE A 688 25.14 4.89 20.37
CA ILE A 688 25.89 5.65 21.36
C ILE A 688 25.37 7.09 21.56
N PRO A 689 25.13 7.90 20.51
CA PRO A 689 24.97 9.35 20.65
C PRO A 689 23.87 9.75 21.63
N SER A 690 22.64 9.31 21.39
CA SER A 690 21.47 9.69 22.19
C SER A 690 21.59 9.22 23.63
N ALA A 691 21.77 7.91 23.82
CA ALA A 691 21.77 7.29 25.15
C ALA A 691 22.86 7.86 26.07
N PHE A 692 24.12 7.93 25.60
CA PHE A 692 25.20 8.44 26.44
C PHE A 692 25.16 9.96 26.61
N SER A 693 24.71 10.72 25.61
CA SER A 693 24.59 12.18 25.77
C SER A 693 23.56 12.54 26.83
N THR A 694 22.43 11.83 26.86
CA THR A 694 21.39 11.95 27.91
C THR A 694 21.96 11.63 29.29
N VAL A 695 22.69 10.53 29.42
CA VAL A 695 23.27 10.09 30.70
C VAL A 695 24.35 11.04 31.20
N ILE A 696 25.26 11.48 30.33
CA ILE A 696 26.34 12.40 30.71
C ILE A 696 25.75 13.75 31.12
N TYR A 697 24.78 14.27 30.38
CA TYR A 697 24.12 15.51 30.77
C TYR A 697 23.37 15.36 32.10
N GLY A 698 22.55 14.31 32.23
CA GLY A 698 21.73 14.07 33.42
C GLY A 698 22.54 13.76 34.68
N LEU A 699 23.42 12.77 34.62
CA LEU A 699 24.16 12.29 35.80
C LEU A 699 25.41 13.12 36.09
N GLU A 700 26.17 13.53 35.07
CA GLU A 700 27.43 14.24 35.29
C GLU A 700 27.25 15.77 35.33
N GLU A 701 26.55 16.38 34.36
CA GLU A 701 26.42 17.85 34.33
C GLU A 701 25.37 18.37 35.33
N LEU A 702 24.20 17.73 35.41
CA LEU A 702 23.08 18.18 36.26
C LEU A 702 23.18 17.62 37.68
N ALA A 703 23.15 16.29 37.85
CA ALA A 703 23.21 15.67 39.17
C ALA A 703 24.61 15.71 39.80
N LYS A 704 25.66 15.83 38.98
CA LYS A 704 27.06 15.83 39.44
C LYS A 704 27.33 14.65 40.37
N VAL A 705 27.00 13.45 39.90
CA VAL A 705 27.17 12.21 40.64
C VAL A 705 28.62 12.06 41.12
N GLU A 706 28.80 11.77 42.41
CA GLU A 706 30.10 11.61 43.06
C GLU A 706 30.34 10.16 43.53
N GLU A 707 31.62 9.79 43.71
CA GLU A 707 32.00 8.50 44.25
C GLU A 707 31.37 8.29 45.65
N GLY A 708 30.80 7.11 45.88
CA GLY A 708 30.14 6.75 47.14
C GLY A 708 28.66 7.10 47.23
N GLU A 709 28.10 7.79 46.23
CA GLU A 709 26.66 8.01 46.09
C GLU A 709 25.94 6.77 45.54
N THR A 710 24.66 6.62 45.90
CA THR A 710 23.77 5.59 45.36
C THR A 710 22.86 6.14 44.27
N VAL A 711 22.99 5.63 43.05
CA VAL A 711 22.15 5.99 41.91
C VAL A 711 21.05 4.93 41.73
N ALA A 712 19.79 5.33 41.79
CA ALA A 712 18.65 4.48 41.45
C ALA A 712 18.22 4.72 39.99
N ILE A 713 18.08 3.64 39.24
CA ILE A 713 17.69 3.62 37.83
C ILE A 713 16.33 2.92 37.74
N VAL A 714 15.29 3.64 37.32
CA VAL A 714 13.96 3.04 37.11
C VAL A 714 13.96 2.24 35.79
N ASP A 715 13.49 1.00 35.82
CA ASP A 715 13.30 0.18 34.62
C ASP A 715 12.24 0.83 33.70
N GLY A 716 12.39 0.60 32.38
CA GLY A 716 11.69 1.37 31.35
C GLY A 716 12.56 2.42 30.62
N MET A 717 13.84 2.56 30.99
CA MET A 717 14.77 3.49 30.32
C MET A 717 15.50 2.94 29.09
N GLY A 718 15.23 1.69 28.66
CA GLY A 718 15.80 1.10 27.44
C GLY A 718 17.30 1.35 27.26
N ALA A 719 17.69 1.96 26.14
CA ALA A 719 19.08 2.31 25.83
C ALA A 719 19.72 3.28 26.85
N VAL A 720 18.96 4.24 27.37
CA VAL A 720 19.43 5.21 28.38
C VAL A 720 19.79 4.51 29.69
N GLY A 721 18.97 3.54 30.13
CA GLY A 721 19.22 2.78 31.35
C GLY A 721 20.51 1.96 31.26
N LEU A 722 20.74 1.30 30.13
CA LEU A 722 21.98 0.55 29.88
C LEU A 722 23.21 1.48 29.81
N ALA A 723 23.09 2.63 29.16
CA ALA A 723 24.16 3.62 29.12
C ALA A 723 24.46 4.18 30.53
N ALA A 724 23.43 4.40 31.36
CA ALA A 724 23.58 4.86 32.74
C ALA A 724 24.32 3.85 33.60
N LEU A 725 24.01 2.56 33.47
CA LEU A 725 24.73 1.48 34.16
C LEU A 725 26.21 1.46 33.80
N GLN A 726 26.53 1.55 32.50
CA GLN A 726 27.91 1.57 32.03
C GLN A 726 28.65 2.82 32.51
N TRP A 727 28.00 3.99 32.47
CA TRP A 727 28.58 5.25 32.91
C TRP A 727 28.82 5.28 34.42
N CYS A 728 27.84 4.86 35.23
CA CYS A 728 27.98 4.72 36.67
C CYS A 728 29.12 3.77 37.06
N LYS A 729 29.26 2.65 36.35
CA LYS A 729 30.38 1.72 36.54
C LYS A 729 31.74 2.37 36.25
N LEU A 730 31.82 3.24 35.24
CA LEU A 730 33.04 4.02 34.95
C LEU A 730 33.34 5.05 36.05
N LEU A 731 32.30 5.66 36.63
CA LEU A 731 32.43 6.60 37.75
C LEU A 731 32.71 5.89 39.10
N GLY A 732 32.60 4.56 39.16
CA GLY A 732 32.77 3.80 40.39
C GLY A 732 31.63 3.99 41.40
N VAL A 733 30.45 4.39 40.94
CA VAL A 733 29.28 4.63 41.81
C VAL A 733 28.38 3.42 41.91
N GLU A 734 27.69 3.34 43.05
CA GLU A 734 26.84 2.22 43.40
C GLU A 734 25.45 2.38 42.76
N VAL A 735 24.99 1.36 42.02
CA VAL A 735 23.73 1.44 41.28
C VAL A 735 22.70 0.47 41.83
N VAL A 736 21.46 0.95 41.99
CA VAL A 736 20.28 0.14 42.26
C VAL A 736 19.34 0.23 41.05
N VAL A 737 18.89 -0.90 40.52
CA VAL A 737 17.93 -0.94 39.41
C VAL A 737 16.57 -1.37 39.93
N ILE A 738 15.51 -0.61 39.61
CA ILE A 738 14.14 -0.95 39.96
C ILE A 738 13.52 -1.69 38.77
N ALA A 739 13.50 -3.02 38.78
CA ALA A 739 13.04 -3.86 37.68
C ALA A 739 11.52 -4.14 37.70
N THR A 740 10.92 -4.24 36.52
CA THR A 740 9.48 -4.44 36.30
C THR A 740 9.14 -5.73 35.56
N CYS A 741 10.11 -6.32 34.85
CA CYS A 741 9.96 -7.58 34.14
C CYS A 741 11.15 -8.54 34.39
N ASP A 742 10.86 -9.85 34.42
CA ASP A 742 11.85 -10.90 34.72
C ASP A 742 13.02 -10.90 33.71
N SER A 743 12.75 -10.47 32.47
CA SER A 743 13.77 -10.37 31.42
C SER A 743 14.84 -9.31 31.72
N THR A 744 14.48 -8.20 32.37
CA THR A 744 15.46 -7.17 32.79
C THR A 744 16.37 -7.72 33.88
N GLU A 745 15.82 -8.41 34.88
CA GLU A 745 16.63 -9.05 35.92
C GLU A 745 17.58 -10.09 35.33
N ALA A 746 17.07 -10.98 34.46
CA ALA A 746 17.88 -12.01 33.82
C ALA A 746 19.06 -11.43 33.02
N LEU A 747 18.81 -10.40 32.19
CA LEU A 747 19.83 -9.74 31.38
C LEU A 747 20.93 -9.11 32.25
N LEU A 748 20.53 -8.35 33.28
CA LEU A 748 21.49 -7.66 34.16
C LEU A 748 22.38 -8.63 34.94
N LEU A 749 21.83 -9.78 35.34
CA LEU A 749 22.56 -10.84 36.02
C LEU A 749 23.49 -11.61 35.07
N GLU A 750 23.01 -11.96 33.87
CA GLU A 750 23.82 -12.70 32.87
C GLU A 750 25.04 -11.89 32.43
N GLU A 751 24.85 -10.60 32.18
CA GLU A 751 25.92 -9.67 31.78
C GLU A 751 26.78 -9.19 32.96
N GLY A 752 26.44 -9.59 34.20
CA GLY A 752 27.17 -9.20 35.40
C GLY A 752 27.26 -7.68 35.60
N MET A 753 26.25 -6.93 35.16
CA MET A 753 26.24 -5.47 35.23
C MET A 753 25.92 -4.98 36.64
N VAL A 754 25.03 -5.68 37.35
CA VAL A 754 24.55 -5.31 38.70
C VAL A 754 24.42 -6.58 39.57
N PRO A 755 24.87 -6.56 40.84
CA PRO A 755 24.62 -7.66 41.78
C PRO A 755 23.13 -7.87 42.04
N LYS A 756 22.71 -9.11 42.30
CA LYS A 756 21.30 -9.46 42.53
C LYS A 756 20.65 -8.65 43.64
N GLU A 757 21.39 -8.35 44.70
CA GLU A 757 20.90 -7.61 45.88
C GLU A 757 20.56 -6.15 45.56
N ARG A 758 21.03 -5.64 44.42
CA ARG A 758 20.78 -4.29 43.93
C ARG A 758 19.80 -4.24 42.75
N ILE A 759 19.21 -5.37 42.39
CA ILE A 759 18.06 -5.45 41.48
C ILE A 759 16.81 -5.56 42.34
N VAL A 760 16.00 -4.49 42.33
CA VAL A 760 14.82 -4.36 43.19
C VAL A 760 13.56 -4.55 42.38
N TRP A 761 12.81 -5.60 42.70
CA TRP A 761 11.54 -5.87 42.04
C TRP A 761 10.46 -4.84 42.42
N ALA A 762 9.84 -4.22 41.41
CA ALA A 762 8.82 -3.18 41.60
C ALA A 762 7.43 -3.75 41.95
N VAL A 763 7.08 -4.93 41.44
CA VAL A 763 5.73 -5.51 41.54
C VAL A 763 5.53 -6.24 42.88
N GLY A 764 4.28 -6.35 43.35
CA GLY A 764 3.90 -7.20 44.49
C GLY A 764 3.96 -6.54 45.88
N GLY A 765 4.02 -5.21 45.95
CA GLY A 765 4.01 -4.44 47.20
C GLY A 765 5.33 -4.50 47.98
N GLY A 766 5.57 -3.53 48.87
CA GLY A 766 6.78 -3.48 49.71
C GLY A 766 8.05 -2.94 49.02
N LEU A 767 7.90 -2.20 47.91
CA LEU A 767 9.01 -1.59 47.17
C LEU A 767 9.92 -0.73 48.07
N SER A 768 9.34 0.15 48.88
CA SER A 768 10.08 0.94 49.87
C SER A 768 10.98 0.11 50.80
N ALA A 769 10.50 -1.04 51.29
CA ALA A 769 11.30 -1.90 52.17
C ALA A 769 12.46 -2.55 51.43
N ARG A 770 12.24 -2.98 50.19
CA ARG A 770 13.29 -3.56 49.32
C ARG A 770 14.34 -2.52 48.92
N LEU A 771 13.91 -1.30 48.55
CA LEU A 771 14.82 -0.18 48.29
C LEU A 771 15.69 0.13 49.50
N LYS A 772 15.09 0.24 50.69
CA LYS A 772 15.83 0.47 51.92
C LYS A 772 16.88 -0.61 52.19
N ALA A 773 16.56 -1.87 51.92
CA ALA A 773 17.51 -2.98 52.04
C ALA A 773 18.65 -2.86 51.01
N ALA A 774 18.34 -2.62 49.74
CA ALA A 774 19.31 -2.47 48.65
C ALA A 774 20.27 -1.27 48.84
N THR A 775 19.79 -0.18 49.46
CA THR A 775 20.61 1.01 49.78
C THR A 775 21.31 0.92 51.15
N GLY A 776 21.18 -0.20 51.88
CA GLY A 776 21.71 -0.33 53.25
C GLY A 776 21.15 0.71 54.24
N GLY A 777 19.93 1.19 54.01
CA GLY A 777 19.25 2.20 54.80
C GLY A 777 19.68 3.65 54.59
N LYS A 778 20.64 3.92 53.69
CA LYS A 778 21.15 5.28 53.42
C LYS A 778 20.20 6.13 52.58
N GLY A 779 19.35 5.49 51.76
CA GLY A 779 18.49 6.17 50.79
C GLY A 779 19.16 6.33 49.42
N ILE A 780 18.42 6.91 48.49
CA ILE A 780 18.85 7.16 47.10
C ILE A 780 19.39 8.58 46.98
N ASP A 781 20.63 8.74 46.53
CA ASP A 781 21.28 10.06 46.36
C ASP A 781 20.94 10.69 45.01
N VAL A 782 20.78 9.86 43.98
CA VAL A 782 20.35 10.28 42.63
C VAL A 782 19.32 9.30 42.08
N LEU A 783 18.16 9.79 41.66
CA LEU A 783 17.14 9.02 40.95
C LEU A 783 17.17 9.41 39.47
N LEU A 784 17.34 8.42 38.59
CA LEU A 784 17.22 8.57 37.14
C LEU A 784 15.96 7.84 36.64
N CYS A 785 15.07 8.57 35.99
CA CYS A 785 13.85 8.06 35.36
C CYS A 785 13.59 8.70 33.99
N SER A 786 12.71 8.09 33.20
CA SER A 786 12.19 8.64 31.94
C SER A 786 10.78 9.21 32.11
N ALA A 787 10.34 10.03 31.13
CA ALA A 787 8.98 10.54 31.04
C ALA A 787 7.93 9.41 30.91
N THR A 788 8.35 8.26 30.39
CA THR A 788 7.54 7.03 30.24
C THR A 788 7.60 6.07 31.44
N SER A 789 8.34 6.40 32.50
CA SER A 789 8.46 5.55 33.68
C SER A 789 7.13 5.46 34.45
N ASP A 790 6.86 4.35 35.14
CA ASP A 790 5.64 4.22 35.94
C ASP A 790 5.63 5.23 37.11
N GLU A 791 4.59 6.06 37.18
CA GLU A 791 4.45 7.12 38.19
C GLU A 791 4.46 6.58 39.63
N ALA A 792 3.85 5.42 39.89
CA ALA A 792 3.82 4.84 41.22
C ALA A 792 5.22 4.41 41.66
N MET A 793 6.05 3.92 40.73
CA MET A 793 7.45 3.57 41.02
C MET A 793 8.29 4.81 41.28
N VAL A 794 8.16 5.86 40.47
CA VAL A 794 8.85 7.14 40.70
C VAL A 794 8.46 7.72 42.06
N THR A 795 7.18 7.67 42.40
CA THR A 795 6.66 8.12 43.70
C THR A 795 7.25 7.32 44.87
N GLU A 796 7.30 6.00 44.77
CA GLU A 796 7.91 5.14 45.79
C GLU A 796 9.42 5.37 45.93
N CYS A 797 10.14 5.57 44.84
CA CYS A 797 11.55 5.97 44.87
C CYS A 797 11.72 7.33 45.56
N GLY A 798 10.82 8.28 45.25
CA GLY A 798 10.72 9.59 45.90
C GLY A 798 10.61 9.51 47.43
N ARG A 799 9.92 8.50 47.95
CA ARG A 799 9.79 8.25 49.41
C ARG A 799 11.08 7.72 50.06
N ASN A 800 12.00 7.18 49.27
CA ASN A 800 13.26 6.57 49.73
C ASN A 800 14.51 7.38 49.32
N LEU A 801 14.32 8.63 48.88
CA LEU A 801 15.40 9.56 48.62
C LEU A 801 16.17 9.94 49.89
N ALA A 802 17.48 10.05 49.77
CA ALA A 802 18.35 10.63 50.80
C ALA A 802 18.13 12.15 50.91
N HIS A 803 18.64 12.75 51.99
CA HIS A 803 18.57 14.20 52.17
C HIS A 803 19.48 14.90 51.16
N SER A 804 18.97 15.92 50.48
CA SER A 804 19.65 16.61 49.38
C SER A 804 19.85 15.78 48.10
N ALA A 805 19.04 14.73 47.92
CA ALA A 805 19.09 13.93 46.71
C ALA A 805 18.69 14.72 45.44
N ARG A 806 19.13 14.22 44.29
CA ARG A 806 18.81 14.79 42.98
C ARG A 806 17.94 13.84 42.18
N VAL A 807 16.91 14.37 41.53
CA VAL A 807 16.04 13.61 40.63
C VAL A 807 16.25 14.12 39.22
N VAL A 808 16.56 13.21 38.31
CA VAL A 808 16.80 13.48 36.89
C VAL A 808 15.76 12.71 36.09
N SER A 809 14.88 13.45 35.42
CA SER A 809 13.87 12.93 34.51
C SER A 809 14.23 13.34 33.07
N CYS A 810 14.23 12.40 32.13
CA CYS A 810 14.47 12.66 30.71
C CYS A 810 13.28 12.26 29.82
N GLY A 811 13.07 12.98 28.71
CA GLY A 811 12.04 12.71 27.71
C GLY A 811 11.06 13.88 27.53
N ALA A 812 10.24 13.83 26.49
CA ALA A 812 9.44 14.97 26.03
C ALA A 812 8.00 15.06 26.60
N THR A 813 7.50 14.03 27.28
CA THR A 813 6.09 13.99 27.75
C THR A 813 5.90 14.58 29.15
N ASP A 814 4.76 15.25 29.36
CA ASP A 814 4.37 15.81 30.66
C ASP A 814 3.78 14.76 31.63
N GLU A 815 3.77 13.47 31.25
CA GLU A 815 3.15 12.38 32.02
C GLU A 815 3.72 12.25 33.43
N GLN A 816 4.98 12.64 33.66
CA GLN A 816 5.62 12.60 34.99
C GLN A 816 5.40 13.87 35.83
N SER A 817 4.68 14.86 35.33
CA SER A 817 4.55 16.17 35.98
C SER A 817 3.94 16.04 37.39
N GLU A 818 2.93 15.17 37.58
CA GLU A 818 2.28 14.96 38.88
C GLU A 818 3.21 14.23 39.87
N ALA A 819 3.85 13.13 39.45
CA ALA A 819 4.81 12.37 40.25
C ALA A 819 5.96 13.24 40.78
N LEU A 820 6.54 14.05 39.88
CA LEU A 820 7.65 14.95 40.21
C LEU A 820 7.19 16.11 41.10
N ALA A 821 5.99 16.67 40.86
CA ALA A 821 5.41 17.71 41.70
C ALA A 821 5.08 17.23 43.13
N GLY A 822 4.78 15.94 43.30
CA GLY A 822 4.50 15.30 44.58
C GLY A 822 5.73 15.10 45.49
N LEU A 823 6.95 15.32 44.98
CA LEU A 823 8.17 15.12 45.76
C LEU A 823 8.32 16.15 46.89
N PRO A 824 8.84 15.77 48.08
CA PRO A 824 9.00 16.67 49.22
C PRO A 824 10.23 17.60 49.08
N VAL A 825 10.31 18.35 47.97
CA VAL A 825 11.49 19.11 47.52
C VAL A 825 12.05 20.01 48.61
N ILE A 826 11.22 20.86 49.23
CA ILE A 826 11.66 21.81 50.26
C ILE A 826 12.11 21.07 51.53
N ARG A 827 11.34 20.08 51.99
CA ARG A 827 11.59 19.37 53.24
C ARG A 827 12.90 18.57 53.19
N MET A 828 13.13 17.89 52.06
CA MET A 828 14.28 17.02 51.85
C MET A 828 15.44 17.71 51.12
N ARG A 829 15.32 19.02 50.81
CA ARG A 829 16.31 19.82 50.07
C ARG A 829 16.67 19.23 48.69
N LEU A 830 15.69 18.66 48.01
CA LEU A 830 15.92 17.97 46.73
C LEU A 830 16.22 18.97 45.61
N SER A 831 16.90 18.49 44.58
CA SER A 831 16.97 19.16 43.28
C SER A 831 16.28 18.28 42.23
N VAL A 832 15.33 18.81 41.48
CA VAL A 832 14.62 18.08 40.42
C VAL A 832 14.97 18.70 39.08
N PHE A 833 15.44 17.87 38.16
CA PHE A 833 15.81 18.26 36.80
C PHE A 833 14.97 17.46 35.81
N HIS A 834 14.33 18.16 34.88
CA HIS A 834 13.65 17.56 33.75
C HIS A 834 14.20 18.17 32.47
N PHE A 835 14.51 17.34 31.47
CA PHE A 835 15.01 17.79 30.18
C PHE A 835 14.68 16.81 29.06
N ASP A 836 14.58 17.35 27.85
CA ASP A 836 14.54 16.57 26.61
C ASP A 836 15.83 16.78 25.80
N LEU A 837 16.35 15.70 25.22
CA LEU A 837 17.58 15.74 24.42
C LEU A 837 17.37 16.50 23.11
N VAL A 838 16.20 16.36 22.47
CA VAL A 838 15.90 17.05 21.19
C VAL A 838 15.87 18.56 21.42
N ASP A 839 15.19 19.02 22.48
CA ASP A 839 15.21 20.41 22.91
C ASP A 839 16.62 20.93 23.19
N LEU A 840 17.48 20.12 23.83
CA LEU A 840 18.88 20.49 24.04
C LEU A 840 19.66 20.63 22.73
N ILE A 841 19.43 19.76 21.75
CA ILE A 841 20.07 19.87 20.43
C ILE A 841 19.63 21.19 19.75
N ARG A 842 18.34 21.53 19.79
CA ARG A 842 17.79 22.73 19.14
C ARG A 842 18.25 24.02 19.84
N HIS A 843 18.14 24.08 21.16
CA HIS A 843 18.29 25.33 21.91
C HIS A 843 19.68 25.49 22.56
N ARG A 844 20.39 24.38 22.82
CA ARG A 844 21.71 24.38 23.47
C ARG A 844 22.69 23.39 22.81
N PRO A 845 22.91 23.44 21.48
CA PRO A 845 23.73 22.46 20.75
C PRO A 845 25.17 22.37 21.27
N ARG A 846 25.70 23.45 21.86
CA ARG A 846 27.04 23.46 22.48
C ARG A 846 27.16 22.52 23.68
N VAL A 847 26.07 22.33 24.43
CA VAL A 847 26.03 21.39 25.57
C VAL A 847 26.13 19.96 25.03
N VAL A 848 25.29 19.62 24.06
CA VAL A 848 25.29 18.30 23.40
C VAL A 848 26.62 18.00 22.73
N ALA A 849 27.24 19.00 22.09
CA ALA A 849 28.56 18.85 21.48
C ALA A 849 29.67 18.46 22.49
N ARG A 850 29.54 18.88 23.76
CA ARG A 850 30.49 18.51 24.83
C ARG A 850 30.22 17.11 25.35
N THR A 851 28.95 16.74 25.55
CA THR A 851 28.60 15.38 25.99
C THR A 851 29.01 14.37 24.93
N LEU A 852 28.72 14.63 23.65
CA LEU A 852 29.13 13.79 22.53
C LEU A 852 30.66 13.67 22.42
N GLN A 853 31.41 14.75 22.68
CA GLN A 853 32.88 14.69 22.72
C GLN A 853 33.37 13.74 23.82
N LYS A 854 32.77 13.78 25.00
CA LYS A 854 33.08 12.83 26.08
C LYS A 854 32.76 11.40 25.66
N CYS A 855 31.59 11.14 25.07
CA CYS A 855 31.21 9.83 24.55
C CYS A 855 32.29 9.26 23.61
N ALA A 856 32.74 10.06 22.65
CA ALA A 856 33.73 9.62 21.65
C ALA A 856 35.15 9.45 22.21
N SER A 857 35.49 10.14 23.30
CA SER A 857 36.81 10.08 23.93
C SER A 857 36.95 8.98 24.99
N THR A 858 35.83 8.57 25.60
CA THR A 858 35.82 7.55 26.64
C THR A 858 35.90 6.17 26.00
N ARG A 859 36.95 5.40 26.30
CA ARG A 859 37.03 3.98 25.91
C ARG A 859 36.01 3.17 26.70
N LEU A 860 34.78 3.12 26.18
CA LEU A 860 33.79 2.13 26.59
C LEU A 860 34.33 0.76 26.14
N LYS A 861 34.87 -0.02 27.09
CA LYS A 861 35.20 -1.42 26.80
C LYS A 861 33.89 -2.13 26.50
N SER A 862 33.70 -2.55 25.25
CA SER A 862 32.55 -3.39 24.88
C SER A 862 32.52 -4.62 25.79
N ALA A 863 31.40 -4.85 26.46
CA ALA A 863 31.21 -6.04 27.32
C ALA A 863 31.20 -7.36 26.53
N THR A 864 31.29 -7.32 25.21
CA THR A 864 31.18 -8.49 24.32
C THR A 864 32.50 -9.21 23.99
N SER A 865 33.67 -8.80 24.53
CA SER A 865 34.97 -9.42 24.17
C SER A 865 35.56 -10.41 25.20
N SER A 866 34.75 -11.01 26.07
CA SER A 866 35.19 -12.16 26.88
C SER A 866 34.17 -13.30 26.89
N ARG A 867 33.99 -13.93 25.73
CA ARG A 867 33.65 -15.36 25.62
C ARG A 867 34.43 -15.97 24.46
#